data_AF-A0A8J6I468-F1
#
_entry.id   AF-A0A8J6I468-F1
#
_cell.length_a   1.000
_cell.length_b   1.000
_cell.length_c   1.000
_cell.angle_alpha   90.00
_cell.angle_beta   90.00
_cell.angle_gamma   90.00
#
_symmetry.space_group_name_H-M   'P 1'
#
loop_
_entity.id
_entity.type
_entity.pdbx_description
1 polymer ?
#
loop_
_entity_poly.entity_id
_entity_poly.type
_entity_poly.pdbx_seq_one_letter_code
_entity_poly.pdbx_strand_id
1 'polypeptide(L)'
;MAYVTPIGSNPAQVEYRLGGGHGCEAGVGDRQFSYHADARERPLRWVGAGLVEVGVQAGSELTEDQFDIARALMNGVDPRSGERLIEHKLAVAADAKVLVADLVTGVRVAAQARGVEVEELLGSKRLVTMFERVERAVQSNGGGVVLRADHAGTLAEAAGLDADQLWPDGVYRQAVGNLYETRVITTVDGTSCEQVVPRRVVVGNLGYDISFTLPKSHSLLLAFADDETANAVEAIYSEQVGRTFDWLETGTAYGMRGHHGDGKTATTVSGSGFLGWSMVHRTARPVNGKPVGDPHWHVHVTIANMTCGTDGRWSTVAAGGRDLMRHAPAADHILKALTRGELSTRLGVRFQRSERTKAWEVAAIPDAVLREFSKRGVSIEAMLRDLGFDPQVASRQAERIAEAHTRGAKSEATSAADVTLRAYWQAEARTCGFEPTRLAGEALPGPSVGHVDDPSVSLAVVIERLVNPDDGLTAHQRRFTRADALVAVADALPYGAASIEEIEQLTDAALVDAGIVALPARSRGTNGQRRQLAASHMHNAERYTTADVVTAETEILAAAAASHDDQGRAPVSQMTAVMARSSVQATQAFELSGEQAAVMHALVTSGRAVDAIVGPPGTGKTTLMRAARAAWEAQGYVVAGAATAAVAAHNLATESGIHSRTVAQWIDRIEHGKGLLGVDVLVVDEANLTDDRDRVVLYREATRTGTKLVEIGDPKQLRGVGCGSLFGEVHRLIDGHVLTENRRQRDEDERGAVAAWREGRFVDALTTWSEKGRFVATETGEEALTAMVATWMRQRCGSPDPHAEIRGVIMLAATNEQVDRLNDAAQAVRAAAGELGAGRSYDVRAG
;
A
#
# COMPACT_ATOMS: atom_id res chain seq x y z
N MET A 1 2.09 -9.87 -12.00
CA MET A 1 2.55 -10.19 -10.63
C MET A 1 1.66 -11.31 -10.13
N ALA A 2 2.09 -12.14 -9.19
CA ALA A 2 1.21 -13.12 -8.60
C ALA A 2 0.29 -12.42 -7.59
N TYR A 3 -1.00 -12.75 -7.63
CA TYR A 3 -2.01 -12.06 -6.83
C TYR A 3 -2.81 -13.06 -6.02
N VAL A 4 -3.12 -12.69 -4.78
CA VAL A 4 -4.01 -13.46 -3.91
C VAL A 4 -5.29 -12.67 -3.72
N THR A 5 -6.39 -13.21 -4.22
CA THR A 5 -7.72 -12.61 -4.10
C THR A 5 -8.56 -13.42 -3.12
N PRO A 6 -9.01 -12.82 -2.01
CA PRO A 6 -9.93 -13.49 -1.10
C PRO A 6 -11.27 -13.79 -1.78
N ILE A 7 -11.79 -14.99 -1.57
CA ILE A 7 -13.13 -15.40 -2.01
C ILE A 7 -14.07 -15.20 -0.83
N GLY A 8 -15.01 -14.26 -0.96
CA GLY A 8 -15.96 -13.92 0.09
C GLY A 8 -17.10 -14.95 0.21
N SER A 9 -18.10 -14.62 1.04
CA SER A 9 -19.24 -15.51 1.30
C SER A 9 -20.31 -15.54 0.21
N ASN A 10 -20.14 -14.81 -0.91
CA ASN A 10 -21.07 -14.84 -2.03
C ASN A 10 -20.83 -16.12 -2.89
N PRO A 11 -21.80 -17.05 -2.96
CA PRO A 11 -21.66 -18.30 -3.71
C PRO A 11 -21.33 -18.10 -5.20
N ALA A 12 -21.80 -16.99 -5.78
CA ALA A 12 -21.54 -16.67 -7.18
C ALA A 12 -20.04 -16.56 -7.48
N GLN A 13 -19.19 -16.22 -6.50
CA GLN A 13 -17.74 -16.17 -6.70
C GLN A 13 -17.10 -17.54 -6.89
N VAL A 14 -17.71 -18.60 -6.35
CA VAL A 14 -17.26 -20.00 -6.51
C VAL A 14 -17.77 -20.55 -7.84
N GLU A 15 -19.07 -20.40 -8.13
CA GLU A 15 -19.67 -20.83 -9.41
C GLU A 15 -18.92 -20.25 -10.60
N TYR A 16 -18.58 -18.97 -10.47
CA TYR A 16 -17.85 -18.26 -11.48
C TYR A 16 -16.46 -18.85 -11.79
N ARG A 17 -15.79 -19.48 -10.81
CA ARG A 17 -14.50 -20.16 -10.99
C ARG A 17 -14.64 -21.59 -11.49
N LEU A 18 -15.76 -22.25 -11.21
CA LEU A 18 -16.10 -23.56 -11.78
C LEU A 18 -16.53 -23.44 -13.25
N GLY A 19 -17.21 -22.34 -13.63
CA GLY A 19 -17.56 -22.02 -15.02
C GLY A 19 -16.43 -21.36 -15.83
N GLY A 20 -15.22 -21.25 -15.28
CA GLY A 20 -14.06 -20.75 -16.00
C GLY A 20 -13.88 -19.22 -16.12
N GLY A 21 -14.26 -18.45 -15.10
CA GLY A 21 -14.12 -16.99 -15.04
C GLY A 21 -13.23 -16.44 -13.91
N HIS A 22 -12.73 -15.18 -14.09
CA HIS A 22 -11.91 -14.37 -13.14
C HIS A 22 -12.48 -13.00 -12.70
N GLY A 23 -12.55 -12.68 -11.40
CA GLY A 23 -13.15 -11.44 -10.83
C GLY A 23 -14.14 -11.65 -9.66
N CYS A 24 -14.35 -10.62 -8.82
CA CYS A 24 -15.15 -10.66 -7.58
C CYS A 24 -16.59 -10.13 -7.68
N GLU A 25 -17.11 -9.78 -8.86
CA GLU A 25 -18.46 -9.23 -9.02
C GLU A 25 -19.33 -10.10 -9.91
N ALA A 26 -20.43 -10.60 -9.34
CA ALA A 26 -21.54 -11.21 -10.05
C ALA A 26 -22.66 -10.18 -10.18
N GLY A 27 -22.86 -9.64 -11.38
CA GLY A 27 -24.07 -8.89 -11.72
C GLY A 27 -25.23 -9.87 -11.93
N VAL A 28 -26.34 -9.64 -11.24
CA VAL A 28 -27.58 -10.40 -11.43
C VAL A 28 -28.15 -10.03 -12.80
N GLY A 29 -28.00 -10.93 -13.77
CA GLY A 29 -28.62 -10.87 -15.07
C GLY A 29 -29.15 -12.25 -15.42
N ASP A 30 -30.46 -12.42 -15.25
CA ASP A 30 -31.20 -13.66 -15.49
C ASP A 30 -31.21 -13.97 -17.00
N ARG A 31 -30.29 -14.84 -17.45
CA ARG A 31 -30.38 -15.56 -18.73
C ARG A 31 -29.77 -16.95 -18.56
N GLN A 32 -30.60 -17.98 -18.77
CA GLN A 32 -30.20 -19.38 -18.84
C GLN A 32 -28.99 -19.57 -19.77
N PHE A 33 -27.89 -20.05 -19.21
CA PHE A 33 -26.67 -20.41 -19.92
C PHE A 33 -26.74 -21.86 -20.40
N SER A 34 -26.64 -22.07 -21.71
CA SER A 34 -26.27 -23.37 -22.29
C SER A 34 -25.06 -23.16 -23.21
N TYR A 35 -23.86 -23.46 -22.71
CA TYR A 35 -22.69 -23.68 -23.56
C TYR A 35 -21.62 -24.48 -22.82
N HIS A 36 -21.38 -25.71 -23.26
CA HIS A 36 -20.13 -26.42 -22.98
C HIS A 36 -19.06 -25.80 -23.87
N ALA A 37 -18.06 -25.14 -23.26
CA ALA A 37 -16.77 -25.03 -23.92
C ALA A 37 -16.29 -26.45 -24.25
N ASP A 38 -15.53 -26.63 -25.33
CA ASP A 38 -14.86 -27.91 -25.59
C ASP A 38 -13.84 -28.12 -24.45
N ALA A 39 -14.27 -28.74 -23.35
CA ALA A 39 -13.56 -28.88 -22.09
C ALA A 39 -12.21 -29.62 -22.24
N ARG A 40 -11.96 -30.19 -23.42
CA ARG A 40 -10.77 -30.95 -23.79
C ARG A 40 -9.49 -30.11 -23.91
N GLU A 41 -9.57 -28.82 -24.26
CA GLU A 41 -8.36 -27.97 -24.40
C GLU A 41 -7.95 -27.24 -23.10
N ARG A 42 -8.86 -27.07 -22.13
CA ARG A 42 -8.61 -26.29 -20.89
C ARG A 42 -9.25 -26.93 -19.65
N PRO A 43 -8.90 -28.18 -19.30
CA PRO A 43 -9.51 -28.86 -18.16
C PRO A 43 -9.14 -28.15 -16.85
N LEU A 44 -10.12 -28.02 -15.95
CA LEU A 44 -9.84 -27.73 -14.56
C LEU A 44 -9.06 -28.91 -13.98
N ARG A 45 -8.05 -28.64 -13.15
CA ARG A 45 -7.23 -29.71 -12.54
C ARG A 45 -7.19 -29.56 -11.04
N TRP A 46 -7.46 -30.64 -10.31
CA TRP A 46 -7.29 -30.71 -8.87
C TRP A 46 -5.82 -30.46 -8.48
N VAL A 47 -5.57 -29.61 -7.48
CA VAL A 47 -4.22 -29.30 -6.97
C VAL A 47 -4.19 -29.16 -5.45
N GLY A 48 -3.03 -29.41 -4.87
CA GLY A 48 -2.78 -29.33 -3.43
C GLY A 48 -2.69 -30.70 -2.75
N ALA A 49 -1.70 -30.85 -1.89
CA ALA A 49 -1.44 -32.11 -1.18
C ALA A 49 -2.56 -32.48 -0.20
N GLY A 50 -3.31 -31.49 0.30
CA GLY A 50 -4.39 -31.69 1.25
C GLY A 50 -5.60 -32.45 0.68
N LEU A 51 -5.73 -32.55 -0.64
CA LEU A 51 -6.84 -33.26 -1.30
C LEU A 51 -6.92 -34.75 -0.93
N VAL A 52 -5.79 -35.36 -0.53
CA VAL A 52 -5.76 -36.76 -0.07
C VAL A 52 -6.67 -37.01 1.12
N GLU A 53 -6.82 -36.01 2.00
CA GLU A 53 -7.66 -36.10 3.20
C GLU A 53 -9.13 -36.32 2.87
N VAL A 54 -9.57 -35.84 1.70
CA VAL A 54 -10.94 -35.94 1.21
C VAL A 54 -11.10 -36.97 0.08
N GLY A 55 -10.06 -37.77 -0.18
CA GLY A 55 -10.08 -38.84 -1.18
C GLY A 55 -10.06 -38.34 -2.63
N VAL A 56 -9.59 -37.12 -2.88
CA VAL A 56 -9.44 -36.56 -4.23
C VAL A 56 -7.97 -36.65 -4.65
N GLN A 57 -7.72 -37.11 -5.87
CA GLN A 57 -6.36 -37.26 -6.39
C GLN A 57 -5.88 -35.93 -7.01
N ALA A 58 -4.83 -35.33 -6.45
CA ALA A 58 -4.18 -34.17 -7.05
C ALA A 58 -3.63 -34.48 -8.46
N GLY A 59 -3.70 -33.50 -9.36
CA GLY A 59 -3.33 -33.61 -10.78
C GLY A 59 -4.42 -34.20 -11.69
N SER A 60 -5.45 -34.84 -11.12
CA SER A 60 -6.59 -35.33 -11.89
C SER A 60 -7.46 -34.19 -12.43
N GLU A 61 -8.19 -34.45 -13.52
CA GLU A 61 -9.14 -33.51 -14.09
C GLU A 61 -10.35 -33.33 -13.16
N LEU A 62 -10.78 -32.07 -12.98
CA LEU A 62 -12.00 -31.69 -12.28
C LEU A 62 -13.11 -31.56 -13.31
N THR A 63 -13.96 -32.58 -13.38
CA THR A 63 -15.09 -32.67 -14.32
C THR A 63 -16.38 -32.10 -13.71
N GLU A 64 -17.40 -31.84 -14.55
CA GLU A 64 -18.66 -31.21 -14.10
C GLU A 64 -19.39 -32.01 -13.00
N ASP A 65 -19.32 -33.34 -13.04
CA ASP A 65 -19.87 -34.23 -12.00
C ASP A 65 -19.14 -34.12 -10.64
N GLN A 66 -17.95 -33.52 -10.62
CA GLN A 66 -17.17 -33.25 -9.42
C GLN A 66 -17.34 -31.81 -8.89
N PHE A 67 -18.17 -30.96 -9.52
CA PHE A 67 -18.34 -29.58 -9.08
C PHE A 67 -18.93 -29.48 -7.66
N ASP A 68 -19.79 -30.43 -7.27
CA ASP A 68 -20.33 -30.48 -5.91
C ASP A 68 -19.26 -30.75 -4.86
N ILE A 69 -18.21 -31.50 -5.22
CA ILE A 69 -17.04 -31.71 -4.35
C ILE A 69 -16.34 -30.37 -4.12
N ALA A 70 -16.06 -29.61 -5.19
CA ALA A 70 -15.43 -28.30 -5.08
C ALA A 70 -16.25 -27.32 -4.23
N ARG A 71 -17.58 -27.30 -4.42
CA ARG A 71 -18.50 -26.49 -3.61
C ARG A 71 -18.47 -26.88 -2.13
N ALA A 72 -18.44 -28.18 -1.82
CA ALA A 72 -18.36 -28.67 -0.45
C ALA A 72 -17.06 -28.20 0.22
N LEU A 73 -15.91 -28.35 -0.47
CA LEU A 73 -14.61 -27.92 0.05
C LEU A 73 -14.56 -26.41 0.32
N MET A 74 -15.03 -25.57 -0.60
CA MET A 74 -15.10 -24.12 -0.40
C MET A 74 -16.02 -23.71 0.76
N ASN A 75 -17.04 -24.52 1.03
CA ASN A 75 -17.94 -24.32 2.18
C ASN A 75 -17.43 -24.95 3.47
N GLY A 76 -16.24 -25.57 3.47
CA GLY A 76 -15.66 -26.17 4.67
C GLY A 76 -16.32 -27.49 5.07
N VAL A 77 -16.77 -28.28 4.10
CA VAL A 77 -17.50 -29.54 4.29
C VAL A 77 -16.74 -30.69 3.65
N ASP A 78 -16.70 -31.84 4.33
CA ASP A 78 -16.19 -33.09 3.75
C ASP A 78 -17.18 -33.58 2.69
N PRO A 79 -16.76 -33.71 1.42
CA PRO A 79 -17.65 -34.10 0.32
C PRO A 79 -18.17 -35.55 0.43
N ARG A 80 -17.52 -36.41 1.23
CA ARG A 80 -17.88 -37.84 1.38
C ARG A 80 -18.89 -38.06 2.50
N SER A 81 -18.71 -37.38 3.63
CA SER A 81 -19.53 -37.56 4.83
C SER A 81 -20.59 -36.46 5.02
N GLY A 82 -20.42 -35.30 4.39
CA GLY A 82 -21.22 -34.10 4.65
C GLY A 82 -20.87 -33.41 5.97
N GLU A 83 -19.85 -33.88 6.69
CA GLU A 83 -19.40 -33.31 7.97
C GLU A 83 -18.82 -31.91 7.78
N ARG A 84 -19.15 -30.99 8.69
CA ARG A 84 -18.55 -29.66 8.72
C ARG A 84 -17.13 -29.73 9.29
N LEU A 85 -16.13 -29.52 8.44
CA LEU A 85 -14.71 -29.55 8.80
C LEU A 85 -14.29 -28.25 9.47
N ILE A 86 -14.79 -27.10 9.00
CA ILE A 86 -14.46 -25.80 9.58
C ILE A 86 -15.72 -24.96 9.81
N GLU A 87 -15.79 -24.34 10.98
CA GLU A 87 -16.86 -23.40 11.32
C GLU A 87 -16.58 -22.03 10.73
N HIS A 88 -17.52 -21.54 9.94
CA HIS A 88 -17.46 -20.18 9.42
C HIS A 88 -17.69 -19.17 10.52
N LYS A 89 -16.95 -18.06 10.47
CA LYS A 89 -17.23 -16.95 11.38
C LYS A 89 -18.57 -16.33 10.98
N LEU A 90 -19.49 -16.28 11.93
CA LEU A 90 -20.80 -15.67 11.76
C LEU A 90 -20.83 -14.27 12.35
N ALA A 91 -21.45 -13.33 11.64
CA ALA A 91 -21.74 -12.01 12.18
C ALA A 91 -23.18 -11.60 11.90
N VAL A 92 -23.60 -10.56 12.61
CA VAL A 92 -24.86 -9.87 12.31
C VAL A 92 -24.73 -9.20 10.95
N ALA A 93 -25.75 -9.36 10.11
CA ALA A 93 -25.84 -8.76 8.81
C ALA A 93 -25.70 -7.22 8.89
N ALA A 94 -25.16 -6.60 7.85
CA ALA A 94 -24.88 -5.16 7.85
C ALA A 94 -26.17 -4.33 7.92
N ASP A 95 -27.23 -4.80 7.25
CA ASP A 95 -28.59 -4.26 7.25
C ASP A 95 -29.35 -4.44 8.57
N ALA A 96 -28.74 -5.07 9.58
CA ALA A 96 -29.27 -5.24 10.94
C ALA A 96 -28.48 -4.44 12.00
N LYS A 97 -27.71 -3.44 11.54
CA LYS A 97 -26.92 -2.52 12.37
C LYS A 97 -27.29 -1.08 12.05
N VAL A 98 -27.03 -0.19 13.01
CA VAL A 98 -27.25 1.25 12.89
C VAL A 98 -25.99 2.02 13.27
N LEU A 99 -25.80 3.22 12.71
CA LEU A 99 -24.72 4.13 13.07
C LEU A 99 -24.90 4.60 14.52
N VAL A 100 -23.83 4.78 15.29
CA VAL A 100 -23.95 5.08 16.74
C VAL A 100 -23.30 6.38 17.19
N ALA A 101 -22.88 7.23 16.25
CA ALA A 101 -22.29 8.53 16.56
C ALA A 101 -23.28 9.42 17.34
N ASP A 102 -24.48 9.63 16.80
CA ASP A 102 -25.52 10.46 17.42
C ASP A 102 -26.03 9.88 18.73
N LEU A 103 -26.03 8.55 18.85
CA LEU A 103 -26.32 7.87 20.11
C LEU A 103 -25.28 8.22 21.18
N VAL A 104 -23.97 8.20 20.86
CA VAL A 104 -22.92 8.55 21.83
C VAL A 104 -23.06 10.00 22.30
N THR A 105 -23.24 10.92 21.36
CA THR A 105 -23.48 12.34 21.65
C THR A 105 -24.74 12.51 22.51
N GLY A 106 -25.85 11.89 22.12
CA GLY A 106 -27.12 11.97 22.82
C GLY A 106 -27.04 11.47 24.27
N VAL A 107 -26.33 10.37 24.52
CA VAL A 107 -26.15 9.83 25.89
C VAL A 107 -25.37 10.81 26.76
N ARG A 108 -24.30 11.43 26.24
CA ARG A 108 -23.51 12.43 26.98
C ARG A 108 -24.33 13.70 27.28
N VAL A 109 -25.07 14.20 26.29
CA VAL A 109 -25.97 15.34 26.45
C VAL A 109 -27.07 15.04 27.47
N ALA A 110 -27.65 13.84 27.44
CA ALA A 110 -28.67 13.42 28.40
C ALA A 110 -28.12 13.32 29.83
N ALA A 111 -26.90 12.83 30.02
CA ALA A 111 -26.22 12.76 31.32
C ALA A 111 -25.98 14.18 31.87
N GLN A 112 -25.43 15.06 31.04
CA GLN A 112 -25.16 16.45 31.39
C GLN A 112 -26.44 17.22 31.74
N ALA A 113 -27.51 17.05 30.96
CA ALA A 113 -28.80 17.70 31.21
C ALA A 113 -29.46 17.26 32.53
N ARG A 114 -29.19 16.04 32.99
CA ARG A 114 -29.68 15.49 34.27
C ARG A 114 -28.74 15.74 35.44
N GLY A 115 -27.53 16.24 35.19
CA GLY A 115 -26.51 16.49 36.23
C GLY A 115 -25.97 15.21 36.87
N VAL A 116 -25.97 14.09 36.13
CA VAL A 116 -25.49 12.78 36.61
C VAL A 116 -24.36 12.27 35.72
N GLU A 117 -23.56 11.34 36.24
CA GLU A 117 -22.55 10.64 35.44
C GLU A 117 -23.21 9.62 34.49
N VAL A 118 -22.53 9.26 33.40
CA VAL A 118 -23.07 8.30 32.40
C VAL A 118 -23.34 6.93 33.03
N GLU A 119 -22.53 6.55 34.01
CA GLU A 119 -22.69 5.32 34.78
C GLU A 119 -24.00 5.27 35.54
N GLU A 120 -24.40 6.40 36.13
CA GLU A 120 -25.67 6.56 36.83
C GLU A 120 -26.84 6.64 35.85
N LEU A 121 -26.67 7.36 34.73
CA LEU A 121 -27.69 7.46 33.68
C LEU A 121 -28.08 6.10 33.11
N LEU A 122 -27.10 5.27 32.74
CA LEU A 122 -27.34 3.98 32.09
C LEU A 122 -27.76 2.87 33.08
N GLY A 123 -27.54 3.08 34.38
CA GLY A 123 -28.03 2.22 35.47
C GLY A 123 -27.55 0.76 35.47
N SER A 124 -26.65 0.38 34.56
CA SER A 124 -26.22 -1.01 34.36
C SER A 124 -24.76 -1.10 33.95
N LYS A 125 -23.96 -1.82 34.73
CA LYS A 125 -22.53 -2.07 34.44
C LYS A 125 -22.30 -2.64 33.04
N ARG A 126 -23.23 -3.47 32.53
CA ARG A 126 -23.16 -4.03 31.17
C ARG A 126 -23.37 -2.95 30.11
N LEU A 127 -24.33 -2.05 30.31
CA LEU A 127 -24.60 -0.96 29.37
C LEU A 127 -23.49 0.09 29.40
N VAL A 128 -22.95 0.40 30.58
CA VAL A 128 -21.75 1.25 30.74
C VAL A 128 -20.58 0.68 29.96
N THR A 129 -20.25 -0.61 30.16
CA THR A 129 -19.15 -1.26 29.43
C THR A 129 -19.38 -1.25 27.91
N MET A 130 -20.63 -1.42 27.47
CA MET A 130 -21.00 -1.35 26.05
C MET A 130 -20.84 0.07 25.51
N PHE A 131 -21.33 1.06 26.24
CA PHE A 131 -21.25 2.48 25.91
C PHE A 131 -19.79 2.93 25.82
N GLU A 132 -18.97 2.69 26.84
CA GLU A 132 -17.54 3.02 26.84
C GLU A 132 -16.78 2.38 25.67
N ARG A 133 -17.18 1.17 25.25
CA ARG A 133 -16.59 0.51 24.08
C ARG A 133 -17.00 1.20 22.78
N VAL A 134 -18.28 1.55 22.65
CA VAL A 134 -18.83 2.24 21.48
C VAL A 134 -18.26 3.65 21.38
N GLU A 135 -18.22 4.39 22.49
CA GLU A 135 -17.64 5.72 22.59
C GLU A 135 -16.17 5.73 22.20
N ARG A 136 -15.35 4.83 22.76
CA ARG A 136 -13.94 4.72 22.32
C ARG A 136 -13.80 4.39 20.84
N ALA A 137 -14.70 3.56 20.30
CA ALA A 137 -14.69 3.22 18.88
C ALA A 137 -15.07 4.44 18.02
N VAL A 138 -16.05 5.24 18.43
CA VAL A 138 -16.45 6.49 17.75
C VAL A 138 -15.33 7.53 17.86
N GLN A 139 -14.68 7.67 19.01
CA GLN A 139 -13.52 8.56 19.17
C GLN A 139 -12.33 8.16 18.28
N SER A 140 -12.11 6.85 18.08
CA SER A 140 -10.97 6.34 17.31
C SER A 140 -11.23 6.25 15.80
N ASN A 141 -12.47 5.90 15.40
CA ASN A 141 -12.83 5.57 14.01
C ASN A 141 -13.91 6.50 13.43
N GLY A 142 -14.43 7.43 14.24
CA GLY A 142 -15.40 8.44 13.85
C GLY A 142 -16.83 7.93 13.64
N GLY A 143 -17.59 8.67 12.84
CA GLY A 143 -19.04 8.52 12.66
C GLY A 143 -19.51 7.25 11.95
N GLY A 144 -18.62 6.55 11.23
CA GLY A 144 -18.93 5.30 10.51
C GLY A 144 -19.07 4.07 11.41
N VAL A 145 -18.95 4.21 12.72
CA VAL A 145 -19.11 3.10 13.66
C VAL A 145 -20.56 2.66 13.72
N VAL A 146 -20.77 1.36 13.58
CA VAL A 146 -22.09 0.72 13.63
C VAL A 146 -22.22 -0.24 14.80
N LEU A 147 -23.43 -0.35 15.36
CA LEU A 147 -23.79 -1.30 16.41
C LEU A 147 -25.01 -2.10 15.99
N ARG A 148 -25.14 -3.31 16.54
CA ARG A 148 -26.35 -4.13 16.39
C ARG A 148 -27.57 -3.33 16.83
N ALA A 149 -28.63 -3.31 16.01
CA ALA A 149 -29.73 -2.37 16.19
C ALA A 149 -30.36 -2.46 17.59
N ASP A 150 -30.67 -3.65 18.09
CA ASP A 150 -31.26 -3.81 19.43
C ASP A 150 -30.33 -3.38 20.58
N HIS A 151 -29.01 -3.54 20.45
CA HIS A 151 -28.04 -3.01 21.41
C HIS A 151 -28.04 -1.48 21.40
N ALA A 152 -28.12 -0.87 20.22
CA ALA A 152 -28.21 0.58 20.08
C ALA A 152 -29.51 1.12 20.69
N GLY A 153 -30.63 0.43 20.43
CA GLY A 153 -31.93 0.72 21.03
C GLY A 153 -31.91 0.61 22.55
N THR A 154 -31.27 -0.43 23.10
CA THR A 154 -31.16 -0.60 24.57
C THR A 154 -30.38 0.55 25.22
N LEU A 155 -29.33 1.05 24.56
CA LEU A 155 -28.58 2.22 25.04
C LEU A 155 -29.39 3.51 24.94
N ALA A 156 -30.12 3.70 23.82
CA ALA A 156 -30.99 4.85 23.62
C ALA A 156 -32.09 4.90 24.69
N GLU A 157 -32.77 3.77 24.92
CA GLU A 157 -33.83 3.62 25.91
C GLU A 157 -33.30 3.91 27.34
N ALA A 158 -32.15 3.35 27.71
CA ALA A 158 -31.53 3.59 29.02
C ALA A 158 -31.18 5.08 29.23
N ALA A 159 -30.76 5.78 28.18
CA ALA A 159 -30.50 7.22 28.23
C ALA A 159 -31.79 8.07 28.13
N GLY A 160 -32.95 7.47 27.84
CA GLY A 160 -34.22 8.18 27.59
C GLY A 160 -34.23 8.97 26.28
N LEU A 161 -33.54 8.46 25.26
CA LEU A 161 -33.49 9.01 23.91
C LEU A 161 -34.50 8.29 23.00
N ASP A 162 -35.14 9.03 22.09
CA ASP A 162 -36.04 8.46 21.09
C ASP A 162 -35.25 7.87 19.92
N ALA A 163 -35.39 6.56 19.68
CA ALA A 163 -34.70 5.86 18.61
C ALA A 163 -35.10 6.35 17.21
N ASP A 164 -36.36 6.75 17.00
CA ASP A 164 -36.81 7.26 15.70
C ASP A 164 -36.29 8.70 15.43
N GLN A 165 -35.88 9.44 16.47
CA GLN A 165 -35.19 10.72 16.33
C GLN A 165 -33.69 10.53 16.05
N LEU A 166 -33.05 9.55 16.70
CA LEU A 166 -31.64 9.22 16.47
C LEU A 166 -31.41 8.59 15.09
N TRP A 167 -32.38 7.83 14.57
CA TRP A 167 -32.30 7.16 13.27
C TRP A 167 -33.59 7.41 12.47
N PRO A 168 -33.65 8.51 11.71
CA PRO A 168 -34.81 8.89 10.91
C PRO A 168 -35.18 7.87 9.82
N ASP A 169 -36.30 8.11 9.12
CA ASP A 169 -36.74 7.36 7.95
C ASP A 169 -36.98 5.85 8.18
N GLY A 170 -37.20 5.45 9.44
CA GLY A 170 -37.47 4.07 9.81
C GLY A 170 -36.24 3.15 9.75
N VAL A 171 -35.03 3.70 9.61
CA VAL A 171 -33.77 2.95 9.54
C VAL A 171 -33.61 1.99 10.72
N TYR A 172 -33.88 2.47 11.93
CA TYR A 172 -33.81 1.64 13.14
C TYR A 172 -34.80 0.47 13.11
N ARG A 173 -36.07 0.73 12.78
CA ARG A 173 -37.12 -0.31 12.72
C ARG A 173 -36.82 -1.37 11.66
N GLN A 174 -36.34 -0.95 10.48
CA GLN A 174 -35.90 -1.87 9.44
C GLN A 174 -34.72 -2.73 9.92
N ALA A 175 -33.73 -2.11 10.55
CA ALA A 175 -32.56 -2.83 11.07
C ALA A 175 -32.91 -3.83 12.18
N VAL A 176 -33.85 -3.49 13.06
CA VAL A 176 -34.39 -4.42 14.07
C VAL A 176 -35.13 -5.58 13.42
N GLY A 177 -35.96 -5.31 12.40
CA GLY A 177 -36.67 -6.35 11.64
C GLY A 177 -35.73 -7.34 10.96
N ASN A 178 -34.54 -6.89 10.57
CA ASN A 178 -33.50 -7.69 9.93
C ASN A 178 -32.64 -8.54 10.90
N LEU A 179 -32.85 -8.46 12.22
CA LEU A 179 -32.07 -9.20 13.22
C LEU A 179 -32.39 -10.71 13.27
N TYR A 180 -33.57 -11.10 12.82
CA TYR A 180 -34.09 -12.46 12.93
C TYR A 180 -34.66 -12.92 11.60
N GLU A 181 -34.65 -14.24 11.38
CA GLU A 181 -35.27 -14.87 10.22
C GLU A 181 -36.00 -16.14 10.64
N THR A 182 -37.04 -16.52 9.90
CA THR A 182 -37.77 -17.76 10.13
C THR A 182 -37.11 -18.88 9.33
N ARG A 183 -36.68 -19.95 10.00
CA ARG A 183 -36.16 -21.17 9.36
C ARG A 183 -37.06 -22.35 9.68
N VAL A 184 -37.26 -23.20 8.68
CA VAL A 184 -37.85 -24.53 8.87
C VAL A 184 -36.73 -25.46 9.34
N ILE A 185 -36.84 -25.99 10.56
CA ILE A 185 -35.89 -26.95 11.12
C ILE A 185 -36.57 -28.31 11.14
N THR A 186 -35.97 -29.28 10.45
CA THR A 186 -36.42 -30.67 10.47
C THR A 186 -35.67 -31.42 11.58
N THR A 187 -36.39 -31.94 12.56
CA THR A 187 -35.82 -32.78 13.63
C THR A 187 -35.40 -34.14 13.10
N VAL A 188 -34.59 -34.87 13.88
CA VAL A 188 -34.08 -36.21 13.53
C VAL A 188 -35.21 -37.19 13.21
N ASP A 189 -36.41 -36.96 13.76
CA ASP A 189 -37.62 -37.77 13.55
C ASP A 189 -38.42 -37.36 12.29
N GLY A 190 -37.86 -36.50 11.43
CA GLY A 190 -38.46 -36.04 10.17
C GLY A 190 -39.55 -34.97 10.32
N THR A 191 -39.77 -34.44 11.52
CA THR A 191 -40.79 -33.41 11.78
C THR A 191 -40.20 -32.03 11.52
N SER A 192 -40.83 -31.22 10.67
CA SER A 192 -40.38 -29.87 10.34
C SER A 192 -41.17 -28.82 11.13
N CYS A 193 -40.49 -27.91 11.83
CA CYS A 193 -41.11 -26.78 12.53
C CYS A 193 -40.50 -25.44 12.09
N GLU A 194 -41.32 -24.40 12.01
CA GLU A 194 -40.85 -23.04 11.77
C GLU A 194 -40.33 -22.43 13.09
N GLN A 195 -39.07 -22.03 13.09
CA GLN A 195 -38.42 -21.38 14.23
C GLN A 195 -37.84 -20.03 13.81
N VAL A 196 -38.13 -19.00 14.60
CA VAL A 196 -37.47 -17.69 14.49
C VAL A 196 -36.09 -17.79 15.12
N VAL A 197 -35.05 -17.56 14.33
CA VAL A 197 -33.65 -17.65 14.75
C VAL A 197 -32.91 -16.35 14.44
N PRO A 198 -31.82 -16.02 15.17
CA PRO A 198 -31.00 -14.86 14.84
C PRO A 198 -30.45 -14.95 13.41
N ARG A 199 -30.70 -13.93 12.58
CA ARG A 199 -30.15 -13.84 11.23
C ARG A 199 -28.66 -13.58 11.32
N ARG A 200 -27.87 -14.55 10.88
CA ARG A 200 -26.41 -14.50 10.87
C ARG A 200 -25.93 -14.76 9.45
N VAL A 201 -24.98 -13.94 9.01
CA VAL A 201 -24.31 -14.12 7.72
C VAL A 201 -22.89 -14.61 7.96
N VAL A 202 -22.43 -15.49 7.06
CA VAL A 202 -21.02 -15.88 7.02
C VAL A 202 -20.20 -14.64 6.69
N VAL A 203 -19.24 -14.34 7.56
CA VAL A 203 -18.26 -13.29 7.37
C VAL A 203 -16.86 -13.88 7.36
N GLY A 204 -16.02 -13.37 6.47
CA GLY A 204 -14.69 -13.91 6.24
C GLY A 204 -14.60 -14.62 4.89
N ASN A 205 -13.42 -15.19 4.64
CA ASN A 205 -13.07 -15.73 3.34
C ASN A 205 -13.37 -17.24 3.31
N LEU A 206 -14.10 -17.69 2.29
CA LEU A 206 -14.32 -19.10 1.99
C LEU A 206 -13.07 -19.75 1.39
N GLY A 207 -12.24 -18.95 0.71
CA GLY A 207 -11.03 -19.42 0.05
C GLY A 207 -10.20 -18.27 -0.50
N TYR A 208 -9.22 -18.62 -1.31
CA TYR A 208 -8.35 -17.68 -1.98
C TYR A 208 -8.14 -18.13 -3.43
N ASP A 209 -7.98 -17.17 -4.31
CA ASP A 209 -7.60 -17.36 -5.70
C ASP A 209 -6.21 -16.79 -5.90
N ILE A 210 -5.27 -17.65 -6.31
CA ILE A 210 -3.87 -17.31 -6.53
C ILE A 210 -3.64 -17.25 -8.03
N SER A 211 -3.40 -16.06 -8.56
CA SER A 211 -3.13 -15.86 -9.98
C SER A 211 -1.63 -15.84 -10.20
N PHE A 212 -1.11 -16.71 -11.06
CA PHE A 212 0.27 -16.71 -11.55
C PHE A 212 0.29 -16.15 -12.96
N THR A 213 1.10 -15.13 -13.21
CA THR A 213 1.11 -14.39 -14.48
C THR A 213 2.52 -14.12 -14.95
N LEU A 214 2.85 -14.52 -16.17
CA LEU A 214 4.14 -14.22 -16.79
C LEU A 214 4.20 -12.80 -17.37
N PRO A 215 5.42 -12.24 -17.55
CA PRO A 215 5.61 -11.00 -18.31
C PRO A 215 5.04 -11.11 -19.73
N LYS A 216 4.69 -9.97 -20.30
CA LYS A 216 3.94 -9.92 -21.56
C LYS A 216 4.71 -10.56 -22.71
N SER A 217 6.03 -10.37 -22.76
CA SER A 217 6.86 -10.97 -23.80
C SER A 217 6.76 -12.50 -23.84
N HIS A 218 6.55 -13.16 -22.69
CA HIS A 218 6.47 -14.63 -22.63
C HIS A 218 5.16 -15.11 -23.26
N SER A 219 4.06 -14.40 -22.99
CA SER A 219 2.77 -14.67 -23.62
C SER A 219 2.81 -14.46 -25.13
N LEU A 220 3.60 -13.49 -25.61
CA LEU A 220 3.81 -13.24 -27.04
C LEU A 220 4.72 -14.28 -27.68
N LEU A 221 5.76 -14.74 -26.99
CA LEU A 221 6.60 -15.84 -27.45
C LEU A 221 5.76 -17.10 -27.72
N LEU A 222 4.89 -17.47 -26.76
CA LEU A 222 3.91 -18.56 -26.92
C LEU A 222 2.96 -18.33 -28.11
N ALA A 223 2.50 -17.09 -28.30
CA ALA A 223 1.60 -16.77 -29.40
C ALA A 223 2.27 -16.86 -30.79
N PHE A 224 3.56 -16.53 -30.87
CA PHE A 224 4.30 -16.38 -32.12
C PHE A 224 5.12 -17.61 -32.53
N ALA A 225 5.47 -18.47 -31.58
CA ALA A 225 6.18 -19.72 -31.84
C ALA A 225 5.39 -20.68 -32.75
N ASP A 226 6.02 -21.74 -33.25
CA ASP A 226 5.33 -22.89 -33.83
C ASP A 226 4.65 -23.75 -32.75
N ASP A 227 3.84 -24.74 -33.15
CA ASP A 227 3.06 -25.57 -32.21
C ASP A 227 3.92 -26.43 -31.29
N GLU A 228 5.02 -27.00 -31.80
CA GLU A 228 5.92 -27.83 -31.00
C GLU A 228 6.58 -27.00 -29.89
N THR A 229 7.07 -25.83 -30.26
CA THR A 229 7.73 -24.92 -29.32
C THR A 229 6.75 -24.28 -28.35
N ALA A 230 5.55 -23.88 -28.80
CA ALA A 230 4.52 -23.36 -27.92
C ALA A 230 4.12 -24.39 -26.85
N ASN A 231 3.94 -25.65 -27.24
CA ASN A 231 3.68 -26.74 -26.30
C ASN A 231 4.83 -26.95 -25.31
N ALA A 232 6.09 -26.85 -25.78
CA ALA A 232 7.25 -26.96 -24.90
C ALA A 232 7.31 -25.84 -23.86
N VAL A 233 7.07 -24.59 -24.28
CA VAL A 233 7.03 -23.43 -23.37
C VAL A 233 5.86 -23.52 -22.39
N GLU A 234 4.68 -23.96 -22.84
CA GLU A 234 3.52 -24.17 -21.96
C GLU A 234 3.77 -25.27 -20.92
N ALA A 235 4.42 -26.36 -21.32
CA ALA A 235 4.80 -27.44 -20.42
C ALA A 235 5.79 -26.96 -19.35
N ILE A 236 6.83 -26.21 -19.76
CA ILE A 236 7.78 -25.57 -18.82
C ILE A 236 7.03 -24.69 -17.84
N TYR A 237 6.14 -23.82 -18.34
CA TYR A 237 5.40 -22.90 -17.49
C TYR A 237 4.51 -23.63 -16.48
N SER A 238 3.75 -24.62 -16.94
CA SER A 238 2.85 -25.40 -16.09
C SER A 238 3.61 -26.15 -14.98
N GLU A 239 4.77 -26.70 -15.32
CA GLU A 239 5.68 -27.34 -14.37
C GLU A 239 6.19 -26.33 -13.32
N GLN A 240 6.65 -25.15 -13.75
CA GLN A 240 7.17 -24.14 -12.81
C GLN A 240 6.07 -23.54 -11.93
N VAL A 241 4.83 -23.43 -12.43
CA VAL A 241 3.65 -23.08 -11.60
C VAL A 241 3.42 -24.13 -10.52
N GLY A 242 3.49 -25.42 -10.85
CA GLY A 242 3.39 -26.52 -9.89
C GLY A 242 4.46 -26.41 -8.79
N ARG A 243 5.74 -26.30 -9.16
CA ARG A 243 6.86 -26.17 -8.21
C ARG A 243 6.71 -24.95 -7.29
N THR A 244 6.28 -23.82 -7.85
CA THR A 244 6.06 -22.59 -7.07
C THR A 244 4.87 -22.74 -6.13
N PHE A 245 3.80 -23.40 -6.57
CA PHE A 245 2.63 -23.68 -5.75
C PHE A 245 2.97 -24.62 -4.58
N ASP A 246 3.76 -25.66 -4.81
CA ASP A 246 4.22 -26.59 -3.78
C ASP A 246 5.11 -25.89 -2.74
N TRP A 247 5.99 -24.97 -3.17
CA TRP A 247 6.77 -24.13 -2.26
C TRP A 247 5.87 -23.24 -1.39
N LEU A 248 4.86 -22.61 -2.00
CA LEU A 248 3.91 -21.78 -1.28
C LEU A 248 3.06 -22.60 -0.29
N GLU A 249 2.65 -23.80 -0.69
CA GLU A 249 1.94 -24.77 0.14
C GLU A 249 2.78 -25.17 1.36
N THR A 250 4.03 -25.58 1.13
CA THR A 250 4.97 -25.98 2.19
C THR A 250 5.15 -24.86 3.23
N GLY A 251 5.26 -23.60 2.78
CA GLY A 251 5.47 -22.46 3.67
C GLY A 251 4.21 -21.97 4.38
N THR A 252 3.01 -22.16 3.81
CA THR A 252 1.81 -21.42 4.26
C THR A 252 0.57 -22.28 4.53
N ALA A 253 0.57 -23.57 4.18
CA ALA A 253 -0.50 -24.51 4.52
C ALA A 253 -0.36 -25.01 5.96
N TYR A 254 -0.51 -24.11 6.93
CA TYR A 254 -0.54 -24.43 8.36
C TYR A 254 -1.78 -23.88 9.05
N GLY A 255 -2.19 -24.55 10.13
CA GLY A 255 -3.24 -24.12 11.04
C GLY A 255 -2.71 -23.37 12.26
N MET A 256 -3.55 -22.58 12.91
CA MET A 256 -3.23 -21.94 14.20
C MET A 256 -3.92 -22.68 15.35
N ARG A 257 -3.25 -22.78 16.51
CA ARG A 257 -3.81 -23.34 17.75
C ARG A 257 -3.60 -22.41 18.94
N GLY A 258 -4.63 -22.29 19.77
CA GLY A 258 -4.61 -21.43 20.94
C GLY A 258 -5.06 -20.00 20.67
N HIS A 259 -4.91 -19.14 21.68
CA HIS A 259 -5.39 -17.77 21.67
C HIS A 259 -4.25 -16.78 21.47
N HIS A 260 -4.44 -15.83 20.55
CA HIS A 260 -3.59 -14.65 20.41
C HIS A 260 -4.22 -13.48 21.16
N GLY A 261 -3.51 -12.93 22.15
CA GLY A 261 -4.03 -11.88 23.04
C GLY A 261 -3.56 -12.10 24.47
N ASP A 262 -3.61 -11.07 25.31
CA ASP A 262 -3.33 -11.17 26.77
C ASP A 262 -1.96 -11.78 27.12
N GLY A 263 -0.94 -11.51 26.30
CA GLY A 263 0.41 -12.07 26.46
C GLY A 263 0.56 -13.54 26.02
N LYS A 264 -0.50 -14.17 25.51
CA LYS A 264 -0.50 -15.51 24.91
C LYS A 264 -0.27 -15.43 23.39
N THR A 265 0.43 -16.43 22.87
CA THR A 265 0.75 -16.56 21.44
C THR A 265 0.21 -17.90 20.94
N ALA A 266 -0.63 -17.88 19.91
CA ALA A 266 -1.04 -19.12 19.25
C ALA A 266 0.16 -19.74 18.52
N THR A 267 0.16 -21.07 18.44
CA THR A 267 1.23 -21.84 17.78
C THR A 267 0.76 -22.32 16.42
N THR A 268 1.69 -22.50 15.49
CA THR A 268 1.42 -23.16 14.22
C THR A 268 1.34 -24.68 14.41
N VAL A 269 0.51 -25.32 13.59
CA VAL A 269 0.48 -26.76 13.38
C VAL A 269 0.54 -26.97 11.87
N SER A 270 1.53 -27.74 11.41
CA SER A 270 1.67 -28.05 9.99
C SER A 270 0.40 -28.68 9.46
N GLY A 271 -0.01 -28.26 8.27
CA GLY A 271 -1.16 -28.79 7.58
C GLY A 271 -0.79 -29.91 6.61
N SER A 272 -1.78 -30.68 6.18
CA SER A 272 -1.68 -31.66 5.10
C SER A 272 -1.52 -31.03 3.72
N GLY A 273 -1.74 -29.72 3.58
CA GLY A 273 -1.64 -28.98 2.33
C GLY A 273 -2.90 -28.21 2.01
N PHE A 274 -2.91 -27.58 0.84
CA PHE A 274 -4.07 -26.93 0.26
C PHE A 274 -5.02 -27.92 -0.39
N LEU A 275 -6.27 -27.49 -0.52
CA LEU A 275 -7.33 -28.21 -1.22
C LEU A 275 -7.92 -27.26 -2.26
N GLY A 276 -7.71 -27.54 -3.53
CA GLY A 276 -8.07 -26.60 -4.57
C GLY A 276 -8.02 -27.16 -5.98
N TRP A 277 -8.20 -26.27 -6.94
CA TRP A 277 -8.08 -26.57 -8.35
C TRP A 277 -7.41 -25.43 -9.09
N SER A 278 -6.78 -25.76 -10.21
CA SER A 278 -6.11 -24.83 -11.10
C SER A 278 -6.84 -24.72 -12.43
N MET A 279 -6.68 -23.56 -13.06
CA MET A 279 -7.23 -23.26 -14.36
C MET A 279 -6.24 -22.42 -15.17
N VAL A 280 -5.95 -22.85 -16.40
CA VAL A 280 -5.05 -22.15 -17.32
C VAL A 280 -5.85 -21.24 -18.25
N HIS A 281 -5.39 -20.00 -18.38
CA HIS A 281 -5.94 -19.00 -19.29
C HIS A 281 -4.86 -18.50 -20.23
N ARG A 282 -5.23 -18.25 -21.49
CA ARG A 282 -4.33 -17.86 -22.57
C ARG A 282 -4.60 -16.47 -23.13
N THR A 283 -5.75 -15.89 -22.79
CA THR A 283 -6.23 -14.61 -23.31
C THR A 283 -6.52 -13.64 -22.19
N ALA A 284 -6.21 -12.37 -22.40
CA ALA A 284 -6.78 -11.30 -21.59
C ALA A 284 -8.27 -11.14 -21.92
N ARG A 285 -8.98 -10.34 -21.12
CA ARG A 285 -10.32 -9.90 -21.51
C ARG A 285 -10.23 -8.98 -22.74
N PRO A 286 -11.20 -9.07 -23.67
CA PRO A 286 -11.28 -8.13 -24.78
C PRO A 286 -11.56 -6.72 -24.26
N VAL A 287 -10.97 -5.74 -24.94
CA VAL A 287 -11.18 -4.30 -24.70
C VAL A 287 -11.46 -3.61 -26.04
N ASN A 288 -12.06 -2.42 -26.00
CA ASN A 288 -12.34 -1.58 -27.19
C ASN A 288 -13.21 -2.27 -28.27
N GLY A 289 -14.18 -3.09 -27.85
CA GLY A 289 -15.10 -3.77 -28.78
C GLY A 289 -14.46 -4.86 -29.65
N LYS A 290 -13.20 -5.24 -29.40
CA LYS A 290 -12.56 -6.36 -30.11
C LYS A 290 -13.18 -7.70 -29.69
N PRO A 291 -13.27 -8.67 -30.61
CA PRO A 291 -13.84 -9.99 -30.30
C PRO A 291 -12.89 -10.84 -29.44
N VAL A 292 -11.58 -10.65 -29.57
CA VAL A 292 -10.54 -11.45 -28.88
C VAL A 292 -9.61 -10.51 -28.10
N GLY A 293 -9.29 -10.89 -26.86
CA GLY A 293 -8.31 -10.16 -26.03
C GLY A 293 -6.86 -10.51 -26.40
N ASP A 294 -5.91 -9.70 -25.94
CA ASP A 294 -4.49 -9.90 -26.22
C ASP A 294 -3.96 -11.23 -25.61
N PRO A 295 -2.84 -11.79 -26.11
CA PRO A 295 -2.23 -13.01 -25.54
C PRO A 295 -1.85 -12.80 -24.08
N HIS A 296 -2.40 -13.57 -23.16
CA HIS A 296 -2.11 -13.41 -21.74
C HIS A 296 -2.20 -14.75 -21.03
N TRP A 297 -1.05 -15.38 -20.88
CA TRP A 297 -0.91 -16.67 -20.26
C TRP A 297 -0.79 -16.53 -18.75
N HIS A 298 -1.78 -17.09 -18.04
CA HIS A 298 -1.87 -17.02 -16.60
C HIS A 298 -2.62 -18.22 -16.03
N VAL A 299 -2.28 -18.62 -14.81
CA VAL A 299 -2.93 -19.72 -14.10
C VAL A 299 -3.64 -19.16 -12.89
N HIS A 300 -4.88 -19.55 -12.67
CA HIS A 300 -5.60 -19.30 -11.44
C HIS A 300 -5.65 -20.58 -10.61
N VAL A 301 -5.25 -20.49 -9.36
CA VAL A 301 -5.33 -21.59 -8.40
C VAL A 301 -6.28 -21.20 -7.29
N THR A 302 -7.47 -21.80 -7.31
CA THR A 302 -8.50 -21.60 -6.30
C THR A 302 -8.30 -22.61 -5.18
N ILE A 303 -8.10 -22.13 -3.96
CA ILE A 303 -7.94 -22.96 -2.77
C ILE A 303 -9.05 -22.66 -1.75
N ALA A 304 -9.54 -23.71 -1.10
CA ALA A 304 -10.41 -23.59 0.07
C ALA A 304 -9.60 -23.02 1.26
N ASN A 305 -10.25 -22.20 2.10
CA ASN A 305 -9.60 -21.63 3.28
C ASN A 305 -9.56 -22.64 4.44
N MET A 306 -8.96 -23.81 4.20
CA MET A 306 -8.85 -24.86 5.21
C MET A 306 -7.66 -25.80 4.94
N THR A 307 -7.11 -26.36 6.01
CA THR A 307 -6.14 -27.46 5.99
C THR A 307 -6.39 -28.36 7.20
N CYS A 308 -6.14 -29.66 7.04
CA CYS A 308 -6.10 -30.60 8.16
C CYS A 308 -4.74 -30.49 8.85
N GLY A 309 -4.69 -30.20 10.14
CA GLY A 309 -3.44 -30.20 10.89
C GLY A 309 -2.93 -31.62 11.13
N THR A 310 -1.63 -31.79 11.42
CA THR A 310 -1.06 -33.08 11.86
C THR A 310 -1.71 -33.65 13.12
N ASP A 311 -2.49 -32.84 13.84
CA ASP A 311 -3.32 -33.23 14.99
C ASP A 311 -4.73 -33.72 14.61
N GLY A 312 -5.01 -33.88 13.31
CA GLY A 312 -6.31 -34.29 12.77
C GLY A 312 -7.40 -33.22 12.82
N ARG A 313 -7.06 -31.98 13.25
CA ARG A 313 -8.04 -30.89 13.37
C ARG A 313 -7.95 -29.94 12.19
N TRP A 314 -9.10 -29.53 11.68
CA TRP A 314 -9.22 -28.59 10.57
C TRP A 314 -9.19 -27.15 11.06
N SER A 315 -8.58 -26.27 10.27
CA SER A 315 -8.51 -24.84 10.55
C SER A 315 -8.20 -24.02 9.30
N THR A 316 -8.44 -22.71 9.36
CA THR A 316 -8.07 -21.79 8.27
C THR A 316 -6.57 -21.80 8.01
N VAL A 317 -6.17 -21.71 6.75
CA VAL A 317 -4.76 -21.70 6.32
C VAL A 317 -4.08 -20.35 6.52
N ALA A 318 -2.74 -20.35 6.58
CA ALA A 318 -1.88 -19.16 6.47
C ALA A 318 -2.27 -18.00 7.41
N ALA A 319 -2.65 -18.32 8.65
CA ALA A 319 -3.17 -17.37 9.64
C ALA A 319 -4.35 -16.52 9.11
N GLY A 320 -5.29 -17.16 8.42
CA GLY A 320 -6.43 -16.52 7.76
C GLY A 320 -6.02 -15.82 6.46
N GLY A 321 -5.15 -16.45 5.67
CA GLY A 321 -4.65 -15.95 4.37
C GLY A 321 -3.64 -14.81 4.43
N ARG A 322 -3.32 -14.27 5.62
CA ARG A 322 -2.38 -13.14 5.75
C ARG A 322 -0.98 -13.52 5.28
N ASP A 323 -0.50 -14.71 5.65
CA ASP A 323 0.84 -15.13 5.26
C ASP A 323 0.92 -15.49 3.77
N LEU A 324 -0.18 -16.02 3.21
CA LEU A 324 -0.32 -16.27 1.78
C LEU A 324 -0.19 -14.98 0.97
N MET A 325 -0.90 -13.92 1.37
CA MET A 325 -0.79 -12.60 0.71
C MET A 325 0.61 -11.99 0.83
N ARG A 326 1.30 -12.25 1.95
CA ARG A 326 2.67 -11.79 2.18
C ARG A 326 3.68 -12.51 1.28
N HIS A 327 3.48 -13.79 1.00
CA HIS A 327 4.35 -14.59 0.15
C HIS A 327 4.06 -14.44 -1.34
N ALA A 328 2.94 -13.82 -1.74
CA ALA A 328 2.57 -13.67 -3.15
C ALA A 328 3.66 -13.01 -4.02
N PRO A 329 4.33 -11.92 -3.60
CA PRO A 329 5.43 -11.33 -4.38
C PRO A 329 6.62 -12.28 -4.54
N ALA A 330 6.97 -13.05 -3.50
CA ALA A 330 8.05 -14.04 -3.54
C ALA A 330 7.71 -15.18 -4.51
N ALA A 331 6.50 -15.72 -4.42
CA ALA A 331 6.02 -16.75 -5.35
C ALA A 331 6.05 -16.28 -6.81
N ASP A 332 5.66 -15.02 -7.08
CA ASP A 332 5.75 -14.42 -8.42
C ASP A 332 7.18 -14.40 -8.97
N HIS A 333 8.13 -13.93 -8.17
CA HIS A 333 9.52 -13.77 -8.62
C HIS A 333 10.24 -15.11 -8.71
N ILE A 334 9.96 -16.05 -7.81
CA ILE A 334 10.45 -17.43 -7.90
C ILE A 334 9.95 -18.07 -9.19
N LEU A 335 8.64 -18.05 -9.47
CA LEU A 335 8.09 -18.60 -10.72
C LEU A 335 8.76 -18.00 -11.96
N LYS A 336 8.91 -16.68 -11.99
CA LYS A 336 9.55 -15.99 -13.12
C LYS A 336 11.02 -16.35 -13.24
N ALA A 337 11.77 -16.46 -12.14
CA ALA A 337 13.17 -16.87 -12.16
C ALA A 337 13.33 -18.31 -12.64
N LEU A 338 12.51 -19.25 -12.15
CA LEU A 338 12.52 -20.64 -12.62
C LEU A 338 12.16 -20.74 -14.12
N THR A 339 11.11 -20.03 -14.53
CA THR A 339 10.69 -20.02 -15.95
C THR A 339 11.80 -19.47 -16.84
N ARG A 340 12.44 -18.36 -16.45
CA ARG A 340 13.60 -17.82 -17.19
C ARG A 340 14.76 -18.83 -17.24
N GLY A 341 15.05 -19.53 -16.14
CA GLY A 341 16.11 -20.53 -16.07
C GLY A 341 15.92 -21.66 -17.08
N GLU A 342 14.72 -22.25 -17.09
CA GLU A 342 14.36 -23.32 -18.03
C GLU A 342 14.36 -22.85 -19.49
N LEU A 343 13.78 -21.67 -19.77
CA LEU A 343 13.75 -21.11 -21.13
C LEU A 343 15.15 -20.76 -21.65
N SER A 344 16.02 -20.22 -20.79
CA SER A 344 17.42 -19.94 -21.15
C SER A 344 18.17 -21.24 -21.44
N THR A 345 18.04 -22.23 -20.56
CA THR A 345 18.82 -23.47 -20.64
C THR A 345 18.37 -24.39 -21.78
N ARG A 346 17.05 -24.61 -21.93
CA ARG A 346 16.50 -25.58 -22.88
C ARG A 346 16.28 -25.01 -24.27
N LEU A 347 15.93 -23.73 -24.35
CA LEU A 347 15.51 -23.08 -25.60
C LEU A 347 16.43 -21.93 -26.04
N GLY A 348 17.43 -21.57 -25.23
CA GLY A 348 18.40 -20.52 -25.56
C GLY A 348 17.84 -19.10 -25.45
N VAL A 349 16.70 -18.91 -24.78
CA VAL A 349 16.01 -17.61 -24.70
C VAL A 349 16.87 -16.61 -23.91
N ARG A 350 16.97 -15.38 -24.42
CA ARG A 350 17.67 -14.27 -23.76
C ARG A 350 16.69 -13.23 -23.25
N PHE A 351 17.04 -12.59 -22.14
CA PHE A 351 16.20 -11.62 -21.44
C PHE A 351 16.91 -10.27 -21.32
N GLN A 352 16.12 -9.20 -21.32
CA GLN A 352 16.56 -7.84 -21.03
C GLN A 352 15.60 -7.18 -20.06
N ARG A 353 16.09 -6.25 -19.25
CA ARG A 353 15.26 -5.52 -18.29
C ARG A 353 14.54 -4.38 -19.03
N SER A 354 13.22 -4.34 -18.95
CA SER A 354 12.43 -3.24 -19.49
C SER A 354 12.73 -1.94 -18.74
N GLU A 355 13.06 -0.86 -19.44
CA GLU A 355 13.23 0.46 -18.82
C GLU A 355 11.93 0.96 -18.19
N ARG A 356 10.78 0.60 -18.80
CA ARG A 356 9.44 1.02 -18.42
C ARG A 356 8.87 0.23 -17.25
N THR A 357 8.86 -1.10 -17.33
CA THR A 357 8.22 -1.96 -16.32
C THR A 357 9.20 -2.49 -15.28
N LYS A 358 10.51 -2.33 -15.51
CA LYS A 358 11.60 -2.95 -14.75
C LYS A 358 11.57 -4.49 -14.72
N ALA A 359 10.64 -5.12 -15.44
CA ALA A 359 10.52 -6.58 -15.55
C ALA A 359 11.52 -7.14 -16.57
N TRP A 360 11.88 -8.41 -16.39
CA TRP A 360 12.63 -9.17 -17.37
C TRP A 360 11.73 -9.60 -18.53
N GLU A 361 11.98 -9.06 -19.71
CA GLU A 361 11.26 -9.36 -20.95
C GLU A 361 12.21 -10.10 -21.92
N VAL A 362 11.64 -10.91 -22.83
CA VAL A 362 12.38 -11.63 -23.87
C VAL A 362 13.04 -10.61 -24.81
N ALA A 363 14.36 -10.65 -24.93
CA ALA A 363 15.14 -9.61 -25.60
C ALA A 363 14.78 -9.44 -27.08
N ALA A 364 14.42 -10.54 -27.76
CA ALA A 364 14.02 -10.54 -29.16
C ALA A 364 12.62 -9.95 -29.42
N ILE A 365 11.84 -9.62 -28.38
CA ILE A 365 10.50 -9.01 -28.51
C ILE A 365 10.59 -7.53 -28.14
N PRO A 366 10.55 -6.60 -29.12
CA PRO A 366 10.72 -5.17 -28.85
C PRO A 366 9.56 -4.55 -28.04
N ASP A 367 9.83 -3.47 -27.28
CA ASP A 367 8.80 -2.75 -26.50
C ASP A 367 7.63 -2.24 -27.35
N ALA A 368 7.88 -1.91 -28.63
CA ALA A 368 6.82 -1.53 -29.56
C ALA A 368 5.77 -2.64 -29.75
N VAL A 369 6.20 -3.91 -29.83
CA VAL A 369 5.30 -5.06 -29.91
C VAL A 369 4.58 -5.27 -28.58
N LEU A 370 5.29 -5.11 -27.45
CA LEU A 370 4.69 -5.21 -26.12
C LEU A 370 3.55 -4.19 -25.94
N ARG A 371 3.73 -2.95 -26.39
CA ARG A 371 2.70 -1.89 -26.34
C ARG A 371 1.47 -2.26 -27.17
N GLU A 372 1.67 -2.74 -28.40
CA GLU A 372 0.58 -3.13 -29.29
C GLU A 372 -0.30 -4.23 -28.68
N PHE A 373 0.30 -5.17 -27.96
CA PHE A 373 -0.41 -6.26 -27.32
C PHE A 373 -0.70 -6.03 -25.83
N SER A 374 -0.55 -4.81 -25.31
CA SER A 374 -0.88 -4.49 -23.91
C SER A 374 -2.16 -3.65 -23.79
N LYS A 375 -3.13 -3.83 -24.69
CA LYS A 375 -4.32 -2.95 -24.81
C LYS A 375 -5.13 -2.90 -23.54
N ARG A 376 -5.27 -4.04 -22.83
CA ARG A 376 -5.94 -4.08 -21.52
C ARG A 376 -5.13 -3.38 -20.43
N GLY A 377 -3.82 -3.57 -20.40
CA GLY A 377 -2.95 -2.85 -19.47
C GLY A 377 -3.05 -1.34 -19.70
N VAL A 378 -2.97 -0.91 -20.96
CA VAL A 378 -3.17 0.48 -21.37
C VAL A 378 -4.56 0.99 -20.98
N SER A 379 -5.62 0.19 -21.11
CA SER A 379 -6.96 0.57 -20.69
C SER A 379 -7.09 0.69 -19.17
N ILE A 380 -6.49 -0.22 -18.40
CA ILE A 380 -6.44 -0.14 -16.92
C ILE A 380 -5.62 1.07 -16.49
N GLU A 381 -4.45 1.28 -17.07
CA GLU A 381 -3.64 2.47 -16.84
C GLU A 381 -4.41 3.75 -17.23
N ALA A 382 -5.15 3.74 -18.33
CA ALA A 382 -6.02 4.86 -18.74
C ALA A 382 -7.20 5.07 -17.77
N MET A 383 -7.75 4.01 -17.19
CA MET A 383 -8.82 4.13 -16.20
C MET A 383 -8.27 4.54 -14.83
N LEU A 384 -7.08 4.08 -14.46
CA LEU A 384 -6.34 4.58 -13.31
C LEU A 384 -6.07 6.07 -13.50
N ARG A 385 -5.65 6.49 -14.70
CA ARG A 385 -5.64 7.90 -15.15
C ARG A 385 -6.96 8.55 -14.89
N ASP A 386 -8.03 7.99 -15.42
CA ASP A 386 -9.35 8.57 -15.35
C ASP A 386 -9.93 8.67 -13.92
N LEU A 387 -9.51 7.79 -13.02
CA LEU A 387 -9.83 7.85 -11.60
C LEU A 387 -8.85 8.68 -10.78
N GLY A 388 -7.73 9.07 -11.39
CA GLY A 388 -6.70 9.85 -10.76
C GLY A 388 -5.72 9.03 -9.92
N PHE A 389 -5.14 7.98 -10.47
CA PHE A 389 -4.17 7.18 -9.73
C PHE A 389 -2.99 6.86 -10.63
N ASP A 390 -1.81 7.42 -10.35
CA ASP A 390 -0.58 7.02 -11.03
C ASP A 390 -0.42 5.48 -11.06
N PRO A 391 -0.47 4.82 -12.23
CA PRO A 391 -0.48 3.37 -12.37
C PRO A 391 0.80 2.72 -11.86
N GLN A 392 1.89 3.48 -11.71
CA GLN A 392 3.14 2.95 -11.18
C GLN A 392 3.13 2.79 -9.66
N VAL A 393 2.30 3.57 -8.97
CA VAL A 393 2.22 3.61 -7.50
C VAL A 393 0.79 3.43 -6.97
N ALA A 394 -0.17 3.18 -7.86
CA ALA A 394 -1.58 3.02 -7.54
C ALA A 394 -1.76 1.95 -6.47
N SER A 395 -2.58 2.24 -5.48
CA SER A 395 -2.93 1.23 -4.48
C SER A 395 -3.65 0.07 -5.16
N ARG A 396 -3.46 -1.16 -4.65
CA ARG A 396 -4.16 -2.36 -5.16
C ARG A 396 -5.69 -2.22 -5.20
N GLN A 397 -6.25 -1.39 -4.31
CA GLN A 397 -7.68 -1.11 -4.31
C GLN A 397 -8.08 -0.25 -5.52
N ALA A 398 -7.27 0.76 -5.87
CA ALA A 398 -7.47 1.58 -7.06
C ALA A 398 -7.35 0.74 -8.34
N GLU A 399 -6.33 -0.12 -8.43
CA GLU A 399 -6.17 -1.06 -9.56
C GLU A 399 -7.40 -1.93 -9.75
N ARG A 400 -7.93 -2.53 -8.67
CA ARG A 400 -9.15 -3.36 -8.73
C ARG A 400 -10.38 -2.59 -9.22
N ILE A 401 -10.52 -1.33 -8.82
CA ILE A 401 -11.63 -0.47 -9.27
C ILE A 401 -11.46 -0.17 -10.77
N ALA A 402 -10.26 0.21 -11.21
CA ALA A 402 -9.98 0.47 -12.62
C ALA A 402 -10.18 -0.79 -13.48
N GLU A 403 -9.72 -1.94 -12.99
CA GLU A 403 -9.95 -3.26 -13.60
C GLU A 403 -11.43 -3.63 -13.67
N ALA A 404 -12.28 -3.08 -12.81
CA ALA A 404 -13.74 -3.30 -12.84
C ALA A 404 -14.41 -2.47 -13.93
N HIS A 405 -14.00 -1.23 -14.10
CA HIS A 405 -14.57 -0.29 -15.07
C HIS A 405 -14.11 -0.55 -16.51
N THR A 406 -12.92 -1.08 -16.70
CA THR A 406 -12.34 -1.37 -18.03
C THR A 406 -12.79 -2.70 -18.64
N ARG A 407 -13.79 -3.35 -18.04
CA ARG A 407 -14.24 -4.68 -18.46
C ARG A 407 -15.16 -4.59 -19.68
N GLY A 408 -14.75 -5.25 -20.78
CA GLY A 408 -15.68 -5.69 -21.82
C GLY A 408 -16.44 -6.95 -21.41
N ALA A 409 -17.67 -7.11 -21.91
CA ALA A 409 -18.41 -8.37 -21.81
C ALA A 409 -17.63 -9.50 -22.50
N LYS A 410 -17.66 -10.73 -21.95
CA LYS A 410 -17.06 -11.89 -22.62
C LYS A 410 -17.85 -12.18 -23.91
N SER A 411 -17.14 -12.40 -25.02
CA SER A 411 -17.71 -12.85 -26.30
C SER A 411 -17.45 -14.35 -26.49
N GLU A 412 -18.25 -15.02 -27.32
CA GLU A 412 -18.04 -16.42 -27.74
C GLU A 412 -16.65 -16.66 -28.38
N ALA A 413 -15.99 -15.60 -28.88
CA ALA A 413 -14.66 -15.69 -29.48
C ALA A 413 -13.51 -15.85 -28.46
N THR A 414 -13.74 -15.56 -27.17
CA THR A 414 -12.73 -15.76 -26.11
C THR A 414 -12.55 -17.22 -25.68
N SER A 415 -13.48 -18.09 -26.08
CA SER A 415 -13.44 -19.56 -25.91
C SER A 415 -12.97 -20.30 -27.17
N ALA A 416 -12.45 -19.60 -28.18
CA ALA A 416 -11.93 -20.22 -29.38
C ALA A 416 -10.70 -21.13 -29.10
N ALA A 417 -10.54 -22.14 -29.96
CA ALA A 417 -9.40 -23.06 -29.93
C ALA A 417 -8.06 -22.30 -30.03
N ASP A 418 -7.01 -22.85 -29.44
CA ASP A 418 -5.70 -22.19 -29.36
C ASP A 418 -5.12 -21.78 -30.71
N VAL A 419 -5.17 -22.70 -31.67
CA VAL A 419 -4.68 -22.48 -33.04
C VAL A 419 -5.37 -21.27 -33.68
N THR A 420 -6.66 -21.10 -33.41
CA THR A 420 -7.45 -19.96 -33.91
C THR A 420 -7.01 -18.65 -33.26
N LEU A 421 -6.78 -18.64 -31.94
CA LEU A 421 -6.33 -17.46 -31.22
C LEU A 421 -4.93 -17.03 -31.66
N ARG A 422 -4.01 -17.99 -31.81
CA ARG A 422 -2.65 -17.73 -32.28
C ARG A 422 -2.62 -17.22 -33.72
N ALA A 423 -3.40 -17.83 -34.61
CA ALA A 423 -3.55 -17.33 -35.98
C ALA A 423 -4.05 -15.88 -36.01
N TYR A 424 -5.02 -15.54 -35.16
CA TYR A 424 -5.54 -14.17 -35.02
C TYR A 424 -4.44 -13.19 -34.57
N TRP A 425 -3.73 -13.49 -33.48
CA TRP A 425 -2.67 -12.60 -32.97
C TRP A 425 -1.49 -12.46 -33.93
N GLN A 426 -1.12 -13.53 -34.65
CA GLN A 426 -0.08 -13.45 -35.67
C GLN A 426 -0.51 -12.57 -36.85
N ALA A 427 -1.78 -12.63 -37.28
CA ALA A 427 -2.31 -11.74 -38.31
C ALA A 427 -2.37 -10.28 -37.84
N GLU A 428 -2.74 -10.04 -36.58
CA GLU A 428 -2.74 -8.71 -35.97
C GLU A 428 -1.32 -8.12 -35.94
N ALA A 429 -0.33 -8.90 -35.52
CA ALA A 429 1.08 -8.47 -35.51
C ALA A 429 1.58 -8.10 -36.91
N ARG A 430 1.25 -8.90 -37.94
CA ARG A 430 1.58 -8.60 -39.36
C ARG A 430 0.94 -7.30 -39.83
N THR A 431 -0.29 -7.02 -39.41
CA THR A 431 -1.00 -5.77 -39.73
C THR A 431 -0.29 -4.55 -39.13
N CYS A 432 0.33 -4.72 -37.96
CA CYS A 432 1.13 -3.68 -37.32
C CYS A 432 2.59 -3.61 -37.82
N GLY A 433 2.94 -4.37 -38.87
CA GLY A 433 4.28 -4.34 -39.48
C GLY A 433 5.32 -5.21 -38.78
N PHE A 434 4.92 -6.14 -37.93
CA PHE A 434 5.81 -7.09 -37.26
C PHE A 434 5.72 -8.47 -37.91
N GLU A 435 6.82 -9.23 -37.92
CA GLU A 435 6.85 -10.61 -38.40
C GLU A 435 6.96 -11.62 -37.23
N PRO A 436 5.83 -12.20 -36.76
CA PRO A 436 5.78 -13.09 -35.59
C PRO A 436 6.77 -14.25 -35.64
N THR A 437 6.80 -14.99 -36.75
CA THR A 437 7.62 -16.19 -36.89
C THR A 437 9.12 -15.84 -36.83
N ARG A 438 9.49 -14.66 -37.35
CA ARG A 438 10.86 -14.16 -37.24
C ARG A 438 11.20 -13.80 -35.80
N LEU A 439 10.32 -13.06 -35.11
CA LEU A 439 10.53 -12.68 -33.71
C LEU A 439 10.64 -13.90 -32.79
N ALA A 440 9.79 -14.92 -33.00
CA ALA A 440 9.88 -16.18 -32.27
C ALA A 440 11.17 -16.93 -32.59
N GLY A 441 11.55 -17.04 -33.87
CA GLY A 441 12.81 -17.69 -34.27
C GLY A 441 14.05 -17.00 -33.71
N GLU A 442 14.07 -15.67 -33.66
CA GLU A 442 15.15 -14.89 -33.02
C GLU A 442 15.18 -15.07 -31.49
N ALA A 443 14.02 -15.29 -30.87
CA ALA A 443 13.92 -15.56 -29.44
C ALA A 443 14.37 -16.98 -29.05
N LEU A 444 14.40 -17.90 -30.01
CA LEU A 444 14.59 -19.34 -29.81
C LEU A 444 15.77 -19.87 -30.64
N PRO A 445 17.02 -19.43 -30.37
CA PRO A 445 18.19 -19.87 -31.13
C PRO A 445 18.51 -21.37 -30.93
N GLY A 446 17.82 -22.06 -30.01
CA GLY A 446 18.07 -23.45 -29.62
C GLY A 446 19.11 -23.57 -28.50
N PRO A 447 19.26 -24.76 -27.91
CA PRO A 447 20.27 -25.00 -26.88
C PRO A 447 21.66 -24.73 -27.46
N SER A 448 22.39 -23.79 -26.87
CA SER A 448 23.73 -23.43 -27.33
C SER A 448 24.69 -24.60 -27.09
N VAL A 449 25.05 -25.35 -28.14
CA VAL A 449 26.10 -26.37 -28.05
C VAL A 449 27.46 -25.66 -28.00
N GLY A 450 27.98 -25.44 -26.79
CA GLY A 450 29.37 -24.99 -26.60
C GLY A 450 29.60 -23.51 -26.24
N HIS A 451 28.75 -22.90 -25.41
CA HIS A 451 29.17 -21.74 -24.60
C HIS A 451 28.98 -22.06 -23.11
N VAL A 452 30.07 -22.57 -22.53
CA VAL A 452 30.38 -22.44 -21.10
C VAL A 452 30.89 -21.01 -20.95
N ASP A 453 30.02 -20.13 -20.43
CA ASP A 453 30.31 -18.82 -19.80
C ASP A 453 29.05 -17.93 -19.94
N ASP A 454 27.89 -18.40 -19.48
CA ASP A 454 26.88 -17.43 -19.04
C ASP A 454 27.40 -16.92 -17.69
N PRO A 455 27.68 -15.61 -17.53
CA PRO A 455 28.25 -15.10 -16.30
C PRO A 455 27.24 -15.36 -15.18
N SER A 456 27.49 -16.40 -14.37
CA SER A 456 26.78 -16.60 -13.12
C SER A 456 26.90 -15.29 -12.36
N VAL A 457 25.77 -14.67 -12.03
CA VAL A 457 25.79 -13.46 -11.20
C VAL A 457 26.41 -13.88 -9.88
N SER A 458 27.59 -13.33 -9.58
CA SER A 458 28.28 -13.68 -8.35
C SER A 458 27.45 -13.23 -7.16
N LEU A 459 27.59 -13.92 -6.03
CA LEU A 459 26.93 -13.52 -4.79
C LEU A 459 27.23 -12.06 -4.42
N ALA A 460 28.43 -11.57 -4.75
CA ALA A 460 28.81 -10.17 -4.52
C ALA A 460 27.93 -9.17 -5.29
N VAL A 461 27.61 -9.45 -6.56
CA VAL A 461 26.72 -8.59 -7.38
C VAL A 461 25.29 -8.62 -6.85
N VAL A 462 24.83 -9.79 -6.38
CA VAL A 462 23.52 -9.91 -5.71
C VAL A 462 23.49 -9.04 -4.45
N ILE A 463 24.50 -9.17 -3.58
CA ILE A 463 24.61 -8.39 -2.35
C ILE A 463 24.65 -6.89 -2.65
N GLU A 464 25.48 -6.45 -3.59
CA GLU A 464 25.61 -5.04 -4.00
C GLU A 464 24.25 -4.44 -4.39
N ARG A 465 23.45 -5.19 -5.16
CA ARG A 465 22.10 -4.77 -5.53
C ARG A 465 21.13 -4.75 -4.35
N LEU A 466 21.21 -5.73 -3.45
CA LEU A 466 20.34 -5.83 -2.28
C LEU A 466 20.57 -4.68 -1.28
N VAL A 467 21.83 -4.25 -1.10
CA VAL A 467 22.22 -3.19 -0.16
C VAL A 467 22.31 -1.80 -0.80
N ASN A 468 22.01 -1.68 -2.11
CA ASN A 468 22.07 -0.42 -2.82
C ASN A 468 21.11 0.63 -2.17
N PRO A 469 21.60 1.83 -1.80
CA PRO A 469 20.78 2.86 -1.18
C PRO A 469 19.64 3.41 -2.05
N ASP A 470 19.77 3.35 -3.38
CA ASP A 470 18.84 3.98 -4.32
C ASP A 470 17.74 3.03 -4.80
N ASP A 471 18.05 1.73 -4.97
CA ASP A 471 17.10 0.74 -5.50
C ASP A 471 17.09 -0.62 -4.78
N GLY A 472 17.85 -0.76 -3.70
CA GLY A 472 17.93 -1.96 -2.87
C GLY A 472 16.78 -2.12 -1.86
N LEU A 473 16.91 -3.12 -0.98
CA LEU A 473 15.85 -3.54 -0.07
C LEU A 473 15.46 -2.48 0.97
N THR A 474 16.34 -1.51 1.22
CA THR A 474 16.15 -0.41 2.18
C THR A 474 16.16 0.98 1.53
N ALA A 475 15.96 1.09 0.21
CA ALA A 475 15.90 2.38 -0.47
C ALA A 475 14.76 3.28 0.05
N HIS A 476 13.56 2.71 0.22
CA HIS A 476 12.35 3.43 0.63
C HIS A 476 11.76 2.94 1.97
N GLN A 477 12.45 2.03 2.66
CA GLN A 477 12.01 1.44 3.92
C GLN A 477 13.21 1.08 4.79
N ARG A 478 13.03 1.06 6.11
CA ARG A 478 14.15 0.78 7.05
C ARG A 478 14.40 -0.69 7.31
N ARG A 479 13.48 -1.55 6.90
CA ARG A 479 13.52 -2.98 7.19
C ARG A 479 12.83 -3.76 6.11
N PHE A 480 13.28 -4.98 5.92
CA PHE A 480 12.71 -5.96 5.01
C PHE A 480 12.66 -7.32 5.71
N THR A 481 12.02 -8.29 5.05
CA THR A 481 11.89 -9.66 5.54
C THR A 481 12.61 -10.65 4.64
N ARG A 482 12.81 -11.90 5.10
CA ARG A 482 13.39 -12.95 4.24
C ARG A 482 12.58 -13.13 2.94
N ALA A 483 11.26 -12.98 2.99
CA ALA A 483 10.41 -13.02 1.80
C ALA A 483 10.72 -11.89 0.80
N ASP A 484 11.04 -10.69 1.28
CA ASP A 484 11.45 -9.57 0.42
C ASP A 484 12.85 -9.82 -0.18
N ALA A 485 13.75 -10.46 0.58
CA ALA A 485 15.07 -10.86 0.09
C ALA A 485 14.97 -11.93 -1.01
N LEU A 486 14.09 -12.94 -0.86
CA LEU A 486 13.81 -13.92 -1.92
C LEU A 486 13.36 -13.25 -3.22
N VAL A 487 12.51 -12.22 -3.13
CA VAL A 487 12.09 -11.41 -4.29
C VAL A 487 13.28 -10.74 -4.95
N ALA A 488 14.10 -10.02 -4.17
CA ALA A 488 15.24 -9.28 -4.69
C ALA A 488 16.31 -10.20 -5.31
N VAL A 489 16.58 -11.35 -4.70
CA VAL A 489 17.52 -12.35 -5.24
C VAL A 489 16.98 -12.96 -6.53
N ALA A 490 15.73 -13.41 -6.57
CA ALA A 490 15.13 -13.96 -7.79
C ALA A 490 15.06 -12.93 -8.95
N ASP A 491 14.91 -11.64 -8.63
CA ASP A 491 14.97 -10.55 -9.63
C ASP A 491 16.40 -10.16 -10.02
N ALA A 492 17.40 -10.45 -9.19
CA ALA A 492 18.82 -10.22 -9.47
C ALA A 492 19.40 -11.18 -10.51
N LEU A 493 18.72 -12.30 -10.80
CA LEU A 493 19.17 -13.33 -11.72
C LEU A 493 18.65 -13.08 -13.15
N PRO A 494 19.47 -12.54 -14.08
CA PRO A 494 19.04 -12.19 -15.44
C PRO A 494 18.57 -13.41 -16.24
N TYR A 495 19.27 -14.53 -16.12
CA TYR A 495 18.96 -15.79 -16.80
C TYR A 495 18.07 -16.71 -15.96
N GLY A 496 17.58 -16.24 -14.81
CA GLY A 496 16.77 -17.05 -13.91
C GLY A 496 17.60 -17.97 -13.01
N ALA A 497 16.92 -18.91 -12.37
CA ALA A 497 17.49 -19.90 -11.47
C ALA A 497 17.16 -21.32 -11.96
N ALA A 498 18.04 -22.27 -11.72
CA ALA A 498 17.81 -23.69 -12.00
C ALA A 498 16.82 -24.32 -11.00
N SER A 499 16.77 -23.82 -9.77
CA SER A 499 15.89 -24.37 -8.75
C SER A 499 15.51 -23.36 -7.65
N ILE A 500 14.49 -23.71 -6.86
CA ILE A 500 14.06 -22.89 -5.72
C ILE A 500 15.14 -22.90 -4.64
N GLU A 501 15.78 -24.05 -4.45
CA GLU A 501 16.86 -24.27 -3.50
C GLU A 501 18.06 -23.36 -3.82
N GLU A 502 18.37 -23.13 -5.10
CA GLU A 502 19.39 -22.16 -5.50
C GLU A 502 19.03 -20.73 -5.04
N ILE A 503 17.78 -20.29 -5.27
CA ILE A 503 17.31 -18.97 -4.84
C ILE A 503 17.38 -18.85 -3.32
N GLU A 504 16.94 -19.88 -2.59
CA GLU A 504 16.97 -19.90 -1.12
C GLU A 504 18.40 -19.89 -0.58
N GLN A 505 19.31 -20.68 -1.15
CA GLN A 505 20.72 -20.71 -0.76
C GLN A 505 21.43 -19.39 -1.03
N LEU A 506 21.20 -18.78 -2.20
CA LEU A 506 21.73 -17.45 -2.52
C LEU A 506 21.17 -16.38 -1.57
N THR A 507 19.88 -16.48 -1.23
CA THR A 507 19.24 -15.58 -0.28
C THR A 507 19.86 -15.72 1.12
N ASP A 508 20.00 -16.94 1.62
CA ASP A 508 20.59 -17.18 2.94
C ASP A 508 22.06 -16.78 2.99
N ALA A 509 22.82 -17.01 1.91
CA ALA A 509 24.20 -16.56 1.79
C ALA A 509 24.30 -15.03 1.79
N ALA A 510 23.41 -14.33 1.07
CA ALA A 510 23.37 -12.88 1.04
C ALA A 510 22.98 -12.28 2.41
N LEU A 511 22.00 -12.88 3.10
CA LEU A 511 21.51 -12.40 4.40
C LEU A 511 22.54 -12.51 5.55
N VAL A 512 23.62 -13.26 5.37
CA VAL A 512 24.73 -13.39 6.32
C VAL A 512 25.86 -12.38 6.01
N ASP A 513 25.78 -11.65 4.90
CA ASP A 513 26.75 -10.61 4.56
C ASP A 513 26.80 -9.49 5.63
N ALA A 514 27.99 -8.92 5.81
CA ALA A 514 28.21 -7.87 6.81
C ALA A 514 27.41 -6.58 6.55
N GLY A 515 27.00 -6.34 5.29
CA GLY A 515 26.13 -5.25 4.89
C GLY A 515 24.66 -5.45 5.28
N ILE A 516 24.27 -6.63 5.78
CA ILE A 516 22.90 -6.95 6.21
C ILE A 516 22.88 -7.30 7.70
N VAL A 517 21.97 -6.68 8.44
CA VAL A 517 21.85 -6.83 9.88
C VAL A 517 20.52 -7.47 10.24
N ALA A 518 20.56 -8.65 10.87
CA ALA A 518 19.38 -9.33 11.38
C ALA A 518 18.80 -8.60 12.60
N LEU A 519 17.49 -8.35 12.59
CA LEU A 519 16.76 -7.68 13.66
C LEU A 519 16.14 -8.69 14.65
N PRO A 520 16.10 -8.37 15.95
CA PRO A 520 15.55 -9.28 16.95
C PRO A 520 14.04 -9.51 16.76
N ALA A 521 13.61 -10.77 16.87
CA ALA A 521 12.20 -11.17 16.70
C ALA A 521 11.23 -10.57 17.75
N ARG A 522 11.76 -10.10 18.89
CA ARG A 522 11.01 -9.52 20.01
C ARG A 522 11.71 -8.23 20.46
N SER A 523 10.93 -7.16 20.66
CA SER A 523 11.42 -5.93 21.30
C SER A 523 10.59 -5.58 22.54
N ARG A 524 11.24 -4.98 23.53
CA ARG A 524 10.58 -4.39 24.70
C ARG A 524 9.97 -3.06 24.26
N GLY A 525 8.65 -2.93 24.35
CA GLY A 525 7.99 -1.64 24.17
C GLY A 525 8.38 -0.66 25.28
N THR A 526 8.30 0.63 24.98
CA THR A 526 8.63 1.75 25.89
C THR A 526 7.87 1.74 27.21
N ASN A 527 6.72 1.05 27.26
CA ASN A 527 5.85 0.98 28.45
C ASN A 527 5.92 -0.38 29.15
N GLY A 528 7.01 -1.16 28.98
CA GLY A 528 7.13 -2.51 29.52
C GLY A 528 6.24 -3.57 28.84
N GLN A 529 5.37 -3.15 27.91
CA GLN A 529 4.59 -4.05 27.07
C GLN A 529 5.51 -4.76 26.08
N ARG A 530 5.46 -6.10 26.05
CA ARG A 530 6.11 -6.90 25.01
C ARG A 530 5.38 -6.66 23.69
N ARG A 531 6.00 -5.92 22.77
CA ARG A 531 5.45 -5.75 21.41
C ARG A 531 6.05 -6.83 20.54
N GLN A 532 5.21 -7.75 20.06
CA GLN A 532 5.64 -8.71 19.04
C GLN A 532 5.92 -7.90 17.77
N LEU A 533 7.20 -7.68 17.46
CA LEU A 533 7.55 -6.93 16.26
C LEU A 533 7.25 -7.77 15.04
N ALA A 534 7.65 -9.05 15.03
CA ALA A 534 7.39 -9.98 13.94
C ALA A 534 6.15 -10.84 14.21
N ALA A 535 5.39 -11.17 13.16
CA ALA A 535 4.43 -12.27 13.22
C ALA A 535 5.22 -13.58 13.21
N SER A 536 5.92 -13.90 14.31
CA SER A 536 6.92 -14.98 14.37
C SER A 536 6.38 -16.40 14.12
N HIS A 537 5.06 -16.54 13.97
CA HIS A 537 4.38 -17.76 13.57
C HIS A 537 4.22 -17.86 12.04
N MET A 538 4.51 -16.79 11.30
CA MET A 538 4.49 -16.74 9.84
C MET A 538 5.84 -17.19 9.29
N HIS A 539 5.84 -17.81 8.11
CA HIS A 539 7.04 -18.30 7.45
C HIS A 539 7.85 -17.14 6.84
N ASN A 540 9.18 -17.27 6.73
CA ASN A 540 10.07 -16.21 6.23
C ASN A 540 9.93 -14.83 6.92
N ALA A 541 9.42 -14.78 8.16
CA ALA A 541 9.05 -13.55 8.87
C ALA A 541 10.22 -12.87 9.61
N GLU A 542 11.42 -13.45 9.51
CA GLU A 542 12.67 -12.85 9.96
C GLU A 542 12.82 -11.46 9.34
N ARG A 543 13.37 -10.54 10.13
CA ARG A 543 13.51 -9.14 9.74
C ARG A 543 14.96 -8.76 9.68
N TYR A 544 15.28 -7.93 8.70
CA TYR A 544 16.61 -7.46 8.44
C TYR A 544 16.56 -5.97 8.12
N THR A 545 17.71 -5.34 8.21
CA THR A 545 18.00 -4.01 7.72
C THR A 545 19.41 -4.02 7.12
N THR A 546 19.86 -2.92 6.54
CA THR A 546 21.21 -2.81 6.01
C THR A 546 22.12 -2.10 7.01
N ALA A 547 23.42 -2.40 6.97
CA ALA A 547 24.39 -1.91 7.94
C ALA A 547 24.50 -0.38 7.92
N ASP A 548 24.41 0.23 6.74
CA ASP A 548 24.41 1.68 6.56
C ASP A 548 23.24 2.37 7.29
N VAL A 549 22.04 1.76 7.27
CA VAL A 549 20.88 2.27 8.02
C VAL A 549 21.13 2.19 9.52
N VAL A 550 21.65 1.07 10.03
CA VAL A 550 21.99 0.92 11.45
C VAL A 550 23.05 1.91 11.88
N THR A 551 24.08 2.11 11.06
CA THR A 551 25.14 3.09 11.30
C THR A 551 24.56 4.50 11.34
N ALA A 552 23.72 4.87 10.35
CA ALA A 552 23.07 6.18 10.30
C ALA A 552 22.20 6.42 11.55
N GLU A 553 21.32 5.47 11.89
CA GLU A 553 20.45 5.59 13.07
C GLU A 553 21.26 5.67 14.37
N THR A 554 22.29 4.84 14.53
CA THR A 554 23.12 4.81 15.74
C THR A 554 23.87 6.12 15.94
N GLU A 555 24.48 6.66 14.88
CA GLU A 555 25.26 7.89 14.96
C GLU A 555 24.37 9.12 15.20
N ILE A 556 23.22 9.22 14.52
CA ILE A 556 22.26 10.31 14.74
C ILE A 556 21.77 10.30 16.19
N LEU A 557 21.37 9.13 16.71
CA LEU A 557 20.86 9.00 18.07
C LEU A 557 21.97 9.24 19.12
N ALA A 558 23.19 8.77 18.87
CA ALA A 558 24.32 9.01 19.77
C ALA A 558 24.68 10.50 19.84
N ALA A 559 24.72 11.18 18.69
CA ALA A 559 24.98 12.62 18.62
C ALA A 559 23.87 13.43 19.32
N ALA A 560 22.60 13.04 19.13
CA ALA A 560 21.47 13.65 19.84
C ALA A 560 21.60 13.44 21.36
N ALA A 561 21.83 12.20 21.81
CA ALA A 561 21.95 11.89 23.24
C ALA A 561 23.16 12.56 23.91
N ALA A 562 24.24 12.80 23.16
CA ALA A 562 25.43 13.51 23.63
C ALA A 562 25.30 15.04 23.55
N SER A 563 24.20 15.57 22.99
CA SER A 563 23.99 17.00 22.84
C SER A 563 23.63 17.65 24.19
N HIS A 564 24.45 18.59 24.65
CA HIS A 564 24.25 19.29 25.93
C HIS A 564 24.82 20.71 25.88
N ASP A 565 24.33 21.60 26.76
CA ASP A 565 24.67 23.02 26.71
C ASP A 565 26.16 23.33 26.92
N ASP A 566 26.89 22.53 27.71
CA ASP A 566 28.33 22.74 27.95
C ASP A 566 29.21 22.59 26.70
N GLN A 567 28.66 22.11 25.58
CA GLN A 567 29.38 22.06 24.30
C GLN A 567 29.65 23.47 23.73
N GLY A 568 28.91 24.50 24.17
CA GLY A 568 29.15 25.89 23.80
C GLY A 568 29.06 26.17 22.29
N ARG A 569 28.24 25.42 21.55
CA ARG A 569 28.04 25.59 20.10
C ARG A 569 27.10 26.76 19.81
N ALA A 570 27.70 27.84 19.29
CA ALA A 570 27.02 29.07 18.89
C ALA A 570 26.03 29.69 19.92
N PRO A 571 26.33 29.72 21.24
CA PRO A 571 25.43 30.34 22.21
C PRO A 571 25.44 31.87 22.03
N VAL A 572 24.25 32.46 22.09
CA VAL A 572 24.02 33.90 22.06
C VAL A 572 23.80 34.41 23.48
N SER A 573 24.35 35.58 23.81
CA SER A 573 24.11 36.16 25.13
C SER A 573 22.62 36.50 25.32
N GLN A 574 22.12 36.36 26.55
CA GLN A 574 20.74 36.69 26.91
C GLN A 574 20.35 38.10 26.45
N MET A 575 21.26 39.07 26.64
CA MET A 575 21.07 40.46 26.21
C MET A 575 20.96 40.57 24.68
N THR A 576 21.87 39.92 23.94
CA THR A 576 21.87 39.92 22.47
C THR A 576 20.57 39.30 21.94
N ALA A 577 20.11 38.19 22.52
CA ALA A 577 18.87 37.52 22.12
C ALA A 577 17.64 38.42 22.30
N VAL A 578 17.53 39.09 23.45
CA VAL A 578 16.43 40.04 23.74
C VAL A 578 16.47 41.23 22.77
N MET A 579 17.65 41.82 22.55
CA MET A 579 17.81 42.97 21.65
C MET A 579 17.51 42.62 20.19
N ALA A 580 17.97 41.47 19.71
CA ALA A 580 17.69 41.00 18.35
C ALA A 580 16.19 40.77 18.14
N ARG A 581 15.52 40.15 19.12
CA ARG A 581 14.06 40.00 19.11
C ARG A 581 13.35 41.34 19.00
N SER A 582 13.68 42.31 19.85
CA SER A 582 13.08 43.64 19.84
C SER A 582 13.31 44.38 18.51
N SER A 583 14.51 44.26 17.93
CA SER A 583 14.83 44.85 16.63
C SER A 583 13.99 44.25 15.49
N VAL A 584 13.82 42.93 15.46
CA VAL A 584 13.00 42.25 14.44
C VAL A 584 11.52 42.63 14.58
N GLN A 585 10.98 42.66 15.80
CA GLN A 585 9.58 43.07 16.04
C GLN A 585 9.33 44.53 15.62
N ALA A 586 10.27 45.43 15.90
CA ALA A 586 10.16 46.84 15.50
C ALA A 586 10.21 47.05 13.98
N THR A 587 10.97 46.21 13.26
CA THR A 587 11.16 46.37 11.81
C THR A 587 9.98 45.81 11.00
N GLN A 588 9.24 44.83 11.52
CA GLN A 588 8.28 44.06 10.72
C GLN A 588 6.82 44.16 11.15
N ALA A 589 6.50 45.05 12.11
CA ALA A 589 5.14 45.34 12.57
C ALA A 589 4.33 44.09 13.00
N PHE A 590 5.01 43.05 13.49
CA PHE A 590 4.36 41.90 14.14
C PHE A 590 5.12 41.52 15.40
N GLU A 591 4.40 40.93 16.37
CA GLU A 591 4.99 40.43 17.62
C GLU A 591 5.06 38.91 17.64
N LEU A 592 6.20 38.38 18.12
CA LEU A 592 6.31 36.96 18.45
C LEU A 592 5.37 36.65 19.61
N SER A 593 4.70 35.49 19.58
CA SER A 593 3.93 35.01 20.73
C SER A 593 4.84 34.78 21.94
N GLY A 594 4.26 34.71 23.14
CA GLY A 594 5.02 34.33 24.34
C GLY A 594 5.73 32.98 24.17
N GLU A 595 5.05 32.01 23.54
CA GLU A 595 5.61 30.69 23.20
C GLU A 595 6.78 30.81 22.21
N GLN A 596 6.59 31.52 21.08
CA GLN A 596 7.65 31.71 20.08
C GLN A 596 8.86 32.46 20.66
N ALA A 597 8.63 33.49 21.48
CA ALA A 597 9.71 34.23 22.12
C ALA A 597 10.49 33.36 23.11
N ALA A 598 9.80 32.51 23.89
CA ALA A 598 10.43 31.58 24.81
C ALA A 598 11.26 30.52 24.07
N VAL A 599 10.71 29.93 23.01
CA VAL A 599 11.42 28.95 22.17
C VAL A 599 12.61 29.58 21.45
N MET A 600 12.45 30.78 20.88
CA MET A 600 13.55 31.50 20.22
C MET A 600 14.68 31.75 21.19
N HIS A 601 14.34 32.23 22.39
CA HIS A 601 15.32 32.55 23.41
C HIS A 601 16.06 31.29 23.90
N ALA A 602 15.34 30.21 24.19
CA ALA A 602 15.94 28.93 24.59
C ALA A 602 16.87 28.37 23.50
N LEU A 603 16.43 28.43 22.24
CA LEU A 603 17.20 27.96 21.09
C LEU A 603 18.52 28.72 20.91
N VAL A 604 18.48 30.05 20.85
CA VAL A 604 19.68 30.84 20.52
C VAL A 604 20.66 30.92 21.68
N THR A 605 20.18 30.75 22.91
CA THR A 605 21.04 30.75 24.11
C THR A 605 21.62 29.37 24.40
N SER A 606 21.09 28.30 23.78
CA SER A 606 21.59 26.95 23.96
C SER A 606 22.97 26.75 23.35
N GLY A 607 23.86 26.14 24.12
CA GLY A 607 25.19 25.72 23.69
C GLY A 607 25.24 24.30 23.09
N ARG A 608 24.09 23.64 22.91
CA ARG A 608 23.98 22.28 22.37
C ARG A 608 24.48 22.19 20.93
N ALA A 609 25.10 21.07 20.55
CA ALA A 609 25.49 20.79 19.17
C ALA A 609 24.28 20.51 18.26
N VAL A 610 23.22 19.92 18.80
CA VAL A 610 21.98 19.62 18.10
C VAL A 610 20.79 20.14 18.90
N ASP A 611 19.96 20.95 18.26
CA ASP A 611 18.63 21.36 18.74
C ASP A 611 17.55 20.92 17.75
N ALA A 612 16.34 20.67 18.25
CA ALA A 612 15.20 20.26 17.43
C ALA A 612 13.93 20.97 17.88
N ILE A 613 13.12 21.39 16.90
CA ILE A 613 11.87 22.11 17.14
C ILE A 613 10.76 21.46 16.33
N VAL A 614 9.75 20.95 17.03
CA VAL A 614 8.51 20.50 16.41
C VAL A 614 7.58 21.69 16.25
N GLY A 615 7.22 21.98 15.00
CA GLY A 615 6.24 23.02 14.67
C GLY A 615 5.22 22.52 13.65
N PRO A 616 3.96 22.33 14.05
CA PRO A 616 2.85 22.11 13.13
C PRO A 616 2.77 23.19 12.03
N PRO A 617 2.10 22.92 10.90
CA PRO A 617 1.82 23.95 9.91
C PRO A 617 1.15 25.16 10.55
N GLY A 618 1.64 26.36 10.22
CA GLY A 618 1.04 27.60 10.67
C GLY A 618 1.45 28.12 12.06
N THR A 619 2.40 27.48 12.74
CA THR A 619 2.91 27.96 14.03
C THR A 619 4.00 29.03 13.94
N GLY A 620 4.32 29.51 12.73
CA GLY A 620 5.27 30.59 12.51
C GLY A 620 6.75 30.20 12.65
N LYS A 621 7.11 28.98 12.23
CA LYS A 621 8.50 28.46 12.23
C LYS A 621 9.51 29.39 11.54
N THR A 622 9.15 29.89 10.36
CA THR A 622 10.02 30.79 9.59
C THR A 622 10.18 32.16 10.26
N THR A 623 9.13 32.65 10.89
CA THR A 623 9.15 33.85 11.74
C THR A 623 10.08 33.68 12.96
N LEU A 624 9.99 32.53 13.63
CA LEU A 624 10.91 32.14 14.71
C LEU A 624 12.36 32.13 14.22
N MET A 625 12.62 31.51 13.07
CA MET A 625 13.96 31.43 12.47
C MET A 625 14.51 32.78 12.02
N ARG A 626 13.67 33.71 11.57
CA ARG A 626 14.09 35.08 11.26
C ARG A 626 14.66 35.78 12.50
N ALA A 627 13.99 35.65 13.64
CA ALA A 627 14.44 36.21 14.90
C ALA A 627 15.70 35.49 15.43
N ALA A 628 15.75 34.16 15.30
CA ALA A 628 16.92 33.38 15.69
C ALA A 628 18.17 33.73 14.87
N ARG A 629 18.04 33.82 13.54
CA ARG A 629 19.09 34.29 12.62
C ARG A 629 19.63 35.65 13.05
N ALA A 630 18.75 36.63 13.28
CA ALA A 630 19.17 37.97 13.70
C ALA A 630 19.97 37.95 15.01
N ALA A 631 19.61 37.08 15.96
CA ALA A 631 20.34 36.93 17.21
C ALA A 631 21.73 36.28 17.02
N TRP A 632 21.83 35.22 16.22
CA TRP A 632 23.10 34.58 15.89
C TRP A 632 24.05 35.53 15.14
N GLU A 633 23.56 36.22 14.11
CA GLU A 633 24.36 37.17 13.34
C GLU A 633 24.80 38.38 14.19
N ALA A 634 23.94 38.89 15.09
CA ALA A 634 24.31 39.95 16.02
C ALA A 634 25.43 39.53 17.00
N GLN A 635 25.54 38.23 17.28
CA GLN A 635 26.63 37.65 18.06
C GLN A 635 27.89 37.35 17.22
N GLY A 636 27.80 37.46 15.89
CA GLY A 636 28.90 37.26 14.96
C GLY A 636 28.95 35.87 14.31
N TYR A 637 27.92 35.04 14.45
CA TYR A 637 27.86 33.71 13.85
C TYR A 637 27.34 33.72 12.42
N VAL A 638 27.86 32.80 11.59
CA VAL A 638 27.41 32.56 10.22
C VAL A 638 26.32 31.48 10.21
N VAL A 639 25.14 31.86 9.74
CA VAL A 639 23.96 30.98 9.68
C VAL A 639 23.69 30.56 8.24
N ALA A 640 23.46 29.27 8.02
CA ALA A 640 23.04 28.72 6.73
C ALA A 640 21.83 27.80 6.90
N GLY A 641 21.12 27.53 5.80
CA GLY A 641 19.93 26.70 5.80
C GLY A 641 20.04 25.50 4.85
N ALA A 642 19.35 24.42 5.21
CA ALA A 642 19.19 23.20 4.44
C ALA A 642 17.71 22.81 4.40
N ALA A 643 17.23 22.38 3.24
CA ALA A 643 15.91 21.76 3.10
C ALA A 643 15.96 20.67 2.03
N THR A 644 15.02 19.72 2.03
CA THR A 644 15.02 18.62 1.05
C THR A 644 14.70 19.10 -0.36
N ALA A 645 13.71 19.98 -0.52
CA ALA A 645 13.29 20.51 -1.80
C ALA A 645 13.86 21.91 -2.09
N ALA A 646 14.15 22.21 -3.36
CA ALA A 646 14.63 23.53 -3.79
C ALA A 646 13.64 24.66 -3.44
N VAL A 647 12.33 24.40 -3.57
CA VAL A 647 11.28 25.36 -3.18
C VAL A 647 11.29 25.59 -1.67
N ALA A 648 11.47 24.54 -0.86
CA ALA A 648 11.56 24.68 0.59
C ALA A 648 12.79 25.50 1.01
N ALA A 649 13.95 25.24 0.39
CA ALA A 649 15.17 26.04 0.63
C ALA A 649 14.98 27.51 0.22
N HIS A 650 14.32 27.77 -0.91
CA HIS A 650 14.01 29.13 -1.35
C HIS A 650 13.03 29.84 -0.40
N ASN A 651 11.99 29.14 0.07
CA ASN A 651 11.03 29.67 1.04
C ASN A 651 11.71 29.97 2.37
N LEU A 652 12.56 29.06 2.87
CA LEU A 652 13.34 29.30 4.08
C LEU A 652 14.20 30.56 3.91
N ALA A 653 14.89 30.73 2.78
CA ALA A 653 15.69 31.91 2.52
C ALA A 653 14.87 33.21 2.47
N THR A 654 13.75 33.19 1.75
CA THR A 654 12.90 34.37 1.55
C THR A 654 12.18 34.76 2.84
N GLU A 655 11.69 33.78 3.61
CA GLU A 655 10.92 34.02 4.82
C GLU A 655 11.79 34.20 6.07
N SER A 656 12.94 33.55 6.21
CA SER A 656 13.79 33.73 7.41
C SER A 656 14.97 34.68 7.19
N GLY A 657 15.36 34.91 5.93
CA GLY A 657 16.60 35.59 5.56
C GLY A 657 17.84 34.71 5.67
N ILE A 658 17.71 33.41 5.97
CA ILE A 658 18.83 32.46 6.06
C ILE A 658 19.21 31.99 4.66
N HIS A 659 20.46 32.24 4.24
CA HIS A 659 20.95 31.70 2.98
C HIS A 659 20.88 30.17 2.98
N SER A 660 20.09 29.61 2.09
CA SER A 660 19.67 28.20 2.14
C SER A 660 19.97 27.46 0.84
N ARG A 661 20.26 26.17 0.95
CA ARG A 661 20.52 25.21 -0.15
C ARG A 661 19.73 23.94 0.05
N THR A 662 19.65 23.09 -0.97
CA THR A 662 19.11 21.74 -0.76
C THR A 662 20.07 20.88 0.06
N VAL A 663 19.56 19.86 0.75
CA VAL A 663 20.40 18.86 1.44
C VAL A 663 21.37 18.21 0.45
N ALA A 664 20.90 17.84 -0.75
CA ALA A 664 21.76 17.30 -1.80
C ALA A 664 22.92 18.25 -2.20
N GLN A 665 22.68 19.57 -2.28
CA GLN A 665 23.74 20.55 -2.51
C GLN A 665 24.72 20.67 -1.33
N TRP A 666 24.27 20.43 -0.11
CA TRP A 666 25.18 20.37 1.05
C TRP A 666 26.03 19.10 1.00
N ILE A 667 25.44 17.95 0.67
CA ILE A 667 26.17 16.68 0.52
C ILE A 667 27.24 16.80 -0.55
N ASP A 668 26.89 17.30 -1.74
CA ASP A 668 27.87 17.54 -2.81
C ASP A 668 29.03 18.44 -2.36
N ARG A 669 28.74 19.47 -1.57
CA ARG A 669 29.79 20.34 -0.99
C ARG A 669 30.63 19.66 0.08
N ILE A 670 30.08 18.71 0.82
CA ILE A 670 30.79 17.93 1.84
C ILE A 670 31.74 16.96 1.15
N GLU A 671 31.29 16.31 0.07
CA GLU A 671 32.08 15.32 -0.68
C GLU A 671 33.15 15.97 -1.56
N HIS A 672 32.83 17.07 -2.25
CA HIS A 672 33.67 17.64 -3.30
C HIS A 672 34.18 19.06 -2.99
N GLY A 673 33.87 19.63 -1.83
CA GLY A 673 34.09 21.05 -1.55
C GLY A 673 34.56 21.38 -0.13
N LYS A 674 34.13 22.56 0.36
CA LYS A 674 34.48 23.05 1.70
C LYS A 674 33.57 22.51 2.82
N GLY A 675 32.56 21.70 2.47
CA GLY A 675 31.53 21.25 3.40
C GLY A 675 30.88 22.39 4.18
N LEU A 676 30.85 22.24 5.51
CA LEU A 676 30.31 23.22 6.47
C LEU A 676 31.38 24.16 7.07
N LEU A 677 32.62 24.15 6.56
CA LEU A 677 33.66 25.07 7.06
C LEU A 677 33.22 26.54 6.88
N GLY A 678 33.23 27.28 7.98
CA GLY A 678 32.78 28.68 8.03
C GLY A 678 31.27 28.85 8.20
N VAL A 679 30.53 27.78 8.52
CA VAL A 679 29.13 27.83 8.95
C VAL A 679 29.08 27.48 10.44
N ASP A 680 28.61 28.40 11.27
CA ASP A 680 28.50 28.19 12.72
C ASP A 680 27.16 27.52 13.09
N VAL A 681 26.09 27.83 12.35
CA VAL A 681 24.75 27.25 12.56
C VAL A 681 24.17 26.81 11.22
N LEU A 682 23.76 25.55 11.10
CA LEU A 682 23.01 25.02 9.98
C LEU A 682 21.58 24.67 10.43
N VAL A 683 20.60 25.39 9.87
CA VAL A 683 19.17 25.14 10.10
C VAL A 683 18.65 24.15 9.06
N VAL A 684 18.20 22.97 9.47
CA VAL A 684 17.59 21.96 8.62
C VAL A 684 16.08 22.04 8.74
N ASP A 685 15.41 22.63 7.74
CA ASP A 685 13.95 22.75 7.68
C ASP A 685 13.31 21.53 7.00
N GLU A 686 12.08 21.24 7.40
CA GLU A 686 11.34 20.02 7.07
C GLU A 686 12.17 18.73 7.31
N ALA A 687 12.85 18.66 8.45
CA ALA A 687 13.74 17.55 8.83
C ALA A 687 13.07 16.16 8.84
N ASN A 688 11.74 16.11 8.94
CA ASN A 688 10.97 14.85 8.81
C ASN A 688 10.97 14.28 7.38
N LEU A 689 11.28 15.11 6.38
CA LEU A 689 11.38 14.71 4.97
C LEU A 689 12.79 14.26 4.57
N THR A 690 13.79 14.53 5.40
CA THR A 690 15.21 14.19 5.11
C THR A 690 15.46 12.70 5.36
N ASP A 691 16.12 12.03 4.41
CA ASP A 691 16.61 10.66 4.56
C ASP A 691 17.64 10.59 5.69
N ASP A 692 17.57 9.57 6.54
CA ASP A 692 18.52 9.39 7.65
C ASP A 692 19.97 9.13 7.13
N ARG A 693 20.15 8.63 5.89
CA ARG A 693 21.47 8.53 5.22
C ARG A 693 22.10 9.88 4.95
N ASP A 694 21.34 10.77 4.32
CA ASP A 694 21.76 12.15 4.05
C ASP A 694 22.01 12.91 5.36
N ARG A 695 21.13 12.66 6.33
CA ARG A 695 21.18 13.30 7.64
C ARG A 695 22.43 12.90 8.43
N VAL A 696 22.85 11.63 8.42
CA VAL A 696 24.08 11.23 9.14
C VAL A 696 25.31 11.90 8.52
N VAL A 697 25.34 12.16 7.21
CA VAL A 697 26.40 12.93 6.55
C VAL A 697 26.47 14.36 7.11
N LEU A 698 25.33 15.03 7.27
CA LEU A 698 25.27 16.36 7.91
C LEU A 698 25.75 16.33 9.37
N TYR A 699 25.36 15.32 10.14
CA TYR A 699 25.77 15.15 11.54
C TYR A 699 27.29 14.96 11.70
N ARG A 700 27.87 14.08 10.87
CA ARG A 700 29.33 13.83 10.85
C ARG A 700 30.09 15.11 10.53
N GLU A 701 29.66 15.81 9.49
CA GLU A 701 30.32 17.05 9.08
C GLU A 701 30.17 18.15 10.13
N ALA A 702 28.98 18.34 10.69
CA ALA A 702 28.76 19.35 11.73
C ALA A 702 29.60 19.09 12.98
N THR A 703 29.76 17.82 13.36
CA THR A 703 30.65 17.41 14.44
C THR A 703 32.11 17.77 14.13
N ARG A 704 32.56 17.53 12.89
CA ARG A 704 33.92 17.81 12.43
C ARG A 704 34.24 19.31 12.38
N THR A 705 33.30 20.14 11.90
CA THR A 705 33.48 21.59 11.76
C THR A 705 33.11 22.36 13.02
N GLY A 706 32.42 21.72 13.97
CA GLY A 706 31.90 22.36 15.16
C GLY A 706 30.64 23.19 14.92
N THR A 707 29.96 22.97 13.80
CA THR A 707 28.70 23.62 13.42
C THR A 707 27.56 23.12 14.31
N LYS A 708 26.70 24.03 14.78
CA LYS A 708 25.44 23.71 15.44
C LYS A 708 24.39 23.27 14.42
N LEU A 709 23.75 22.13 14.63
CA LEU A 709 22.58 21.70 13.85
C LEU A 709 21.30 22.11 14.56
N VAL A 710 20.40 22.78 13.83
CA VAL A 710 19.06 23.12 14.31
C VAL A 710 18.04 22.49 13.37
N GLU A 711 17.37 21.44 13.83
CA GLU A 711 16.37 20.72 13.05
C GLU A 711 14.96 21.23 13.32
N ILE A 712 14.20 21.48 12.26
CA ILE A 712 12.84 21.98 12.34
C ILE A 712 11.95 21.14 11.45
N GLY A 713 10.81 20.74 11.97
CA GLY A 713 9.87 19.92 11.21
C GLY A 713 8.64 19.53 12.00
N ASP A 714 7.95 18.52 11.48
CA ASP A 714 6.75 17.99 12.10
C ASP A 714 6.65 16.48 11.86
N PRO A 715 6.76 15.64 12.90
CA PRO A 715 6.75 14.19 12.76
C PRO A 715 5.37 13.63 12.36
N LYS A 716 4.32 14.46 12.37
CA LYS A 716 2.98 14.10 11.91
C LYS A 716 2.73 14.40 10.43
N GLN A 717 3.69 15.02 9.72
CA GLN A 717 3.60 15.17 8.27
C GLN A 717 3.98 13.88 7.54
N LEU A 718 3.82 13.89 6.21
CA LEU A 718 4.37 12.86 5.33
C LEU A 718 5.86 12.66 5.61
N ARG A 719 6.33 11.44 5.42
CA ARG A 719 7.75 11.09 5.53
C ARG A 719 8.44 11.35 4.19
N GLY A 720 9.76 11.52 4.25
CA GLY A 720 10.60 11.49 3.06
C GLY A 720 10.45 10.19 2.27
N VAL A 721 10.81 10.25 0.99
CA VAL A 721 10.81 9.07 0.08
C VAL A 721 11.90 8.07 0.46
N GLY A 722 13.02 8.55 0.98
CA GLY A 722 14.16 7.74 1.44
C GLY A 722 13.92 7.03 2.78
N CYS A 723 14.96 6.40 3.32
CA CYS A 723 14.85 5.65 4.57
C CYS A 723 14.83 6.63 5.77
N GLY A 724 13.74 6.65 6.55
CA GLY A 724 13.65 7.64 7.63
C GLY A 724 12.23 8.05 8.02
N SER A 725 12.02 9.15 8.76
CA SER A 725 13.01 10.01 9.44
C SER A 725 13.09 9.74 10.95
N LEU A 726 14.26 9.86 11.56
CA LEU A 726 14.45 9.82 13.02
C LEU A 726 14.12 11.14 13.74
N PHE A 727 13.66 12.18 13.04
CA PHE A 727 13.47 13.53 13.60
C PHE A 727 12.67 13.54 14.90
N GLY A 728 11.54 12.81 14.94
CA GLY A 728 10.71 12.74 16.15
C GLY A 728 11.40 12.08 17.35
N GLU A 729 12.32 11.15 17.10
CA GLU A 729 13.09 10.49 18.17
C GLU A 729 14.23 11.36 18.67
N VAL A 730 14.91 12.07 17.76
CA VAL A 730 15.92 13.08 18.14
C VAL A 730 15.30 14.19 18.97
N HIS A 731 14.16 14.73 18.53
CA HIS A 731 13.40 15.71 19.30
C HIS A 731 13.08 15.21 20.72
N ARG A 732 12.64 13.96 20.85
CA ARG A 732 12.35 13.34 22.16
C ARG A 732 13.60 13.18 23.03
N LEU A 733 14.73 12.77 22.46
CA LEU A 733 15.97 12.52 23.21
C LEU A 733 16.58 13.79 23.80
N ILE A 734 16.46 14.90 23.08
CA ILE A 734 17.03 16.19 23.52
C ILE A 734 16.03 17.08 24.24
N ASP A 735 14.82 16.58 24.54
CA ASP A 735 13.73 17.38 25.10
C ASP A 735 13.48 18.66 24.29
N GLY A 736 13.36 18.49 22.98
CA GLY A 736 13.27 19.58 22.01
C GLY A 736 12.01 20.43 22.19
N HIS A 737 12.06 21.65 21.68
CA HIS A 737 10.96 22.60 21.84
C HIS A 737 9.77 22.26 20.93
N VAL A 738 8.57 22.63 21.35
CA VAL A 738 7.33 22.45 20.58
C VAL A 738 6.64 23.79 20.44
N LEU A 739 6.20 24.12 19.22
CA LEU A 739 5.26 25.21 18.98
C LEU A 739 3.86 24.61 18.84
N THR A 740 2.89 25.14 19.57
CA THR A 740 1.51 24.62 19.60
C THR A 740 0.50 25.59 19.00
N GLU A 741 0.78 26.90 19.02
CA GLU A 741 -0.18 27.91 18.60
C GLU A 741 -0.25 28.04 17.06
N ASN A 742 -1.34 27.57 16.44
CA ASN A 742 -1.59 27.78 15.01
C ASN A 742 -2.13 29.20 14.76
N ARG A 743 -1.38 29.99 14.00
CA ARG A 743 -1.70 31.37 13.62
C ARG A 743 -1.98 31.56 12.13
N ARG A 744 -1.86 30.51 11.31
CA ARG A 744 -2.16 30.58 9.87
C ARG A 744 -3.66 30.61 9.64
N GLN A 745 -4.42 29.77 10.35
CA GLN A 745 -5.88 29.74 10.28
C GLN A 745 -6.48 30.78 11.23
N ARG A 746 -7.10 31.82 10.66
CA ARG A 746 -7.79 32.87 11.43
C ARG A 746 -9.14 32.39 11.97
N ASP A 747 -9.86 31.58 11.19
CA ASP A 747 -11.14 30.98 11.57
C ASP A 747 -10.95 29.93 12.68
N GLU A 748 -11.76 30.01 13.74
CA GLU A 748 -11.62 29.15 14.92
C GLU A 748 -12.01 27.70 14.62
N ASP A 749 -13.08 27.47 13.88
CA ASP A 749 -13.50 26.11 13.53
C ASP A 749 -12.52 25.46 12.53
N GLU A 750 -11.95 26.22 11.60
CA GLU A 750 -10.89 25.72 10.71
C GLU A 750 -9.64 25.30 11.51
N ARG A 751 -9.28 26.08 12.54
CA ARG A 751 -8.20 25.73 13.47
C ARG A 751 -8.53 24.46 14.24
N GLY A 752 -9.78 24.34 14.73
CA GLY A 752 -10.28 23.16 15.42
C GLY A 752 -10.28 21.90 14.55
N ALA A 753 -10.73 22.00 13.30
CA ALA A 753 -10.75 20.90 12.33
C ALA A 753 -9.33 20.42 12.01
N VAL A 754 -8.38 21.33 11.77
CA VAL A 754 -6.97 20.97 11.55
C VAL A 754 -6.36 20.31 12.78
N ALA A 755 -6.68 20.76 13.99
CA ALA A 755 -6.24 20.12 15.22
C ALA A 755 -6.82 18.71 15.37
N ALA A 756 -8.11 18.53 15.12
CA ALA A 756 -8.78 17.22 15.13
C ALA A 756 -8.13 16.25 14.13
N TRP A 757 -7.84 16.70 12.92
CA TRP A 757 -7.12 15.92 11.91
C TRP A 757 -5.74 15.45 12.42
N ARG A 758 -4.98 16.34 13.07
CA ARG A 758 -3.66 16.02 13.64
C ARG A 758 -3.71 15.04 14.82
N GLU A 759 -4.83 14.95 15.51
CA GLU A 759 -5.04 14.04 16.64
C GLU A 759 -5.58 12.67 16.21
N GLY A 760 -5.82 12.48 14.90
CA GLY A 760 -6.44 11.27 14.36
C GLY A 760 -7.97 11.27 14.46
N ARG A 761 -8.58 12.37 14.89
CA ARG A 761 -10.04 12.57 14.92
C ARG A 761 -10.53 13.02 13.54
N PHE A 762 -10.29 12.18 12.53
CA PHE A 762 -10.50 12.53 11.12
C PHE A 762 -11.96 12.85 10.78
N VAL A 763 -12.91 12.14 11.39
CA VAL A 763 -14.33 12.39 11.12
C VAL A 763 -14.78 13.74 11.66
N ASP A 764 -14.37 14.12 12.88
CA ASP A 764 -14.67 15.44 13.42
C ASP A 764 -14.23 16.56 12.45
N ALA A 765 -13.00 16.44 11.92
CA ALA A 765 -12.45 17.39 10.95
C ALA A 765 -13.26 17.42 9.64
N LEU A 766 -13.59 16.24 9.08
CA LEU A 766 -14.38 16.12 7.85
C LEU A 766 -15.79 16.67 8.01
N THR A 767 -16.46 16.40 9.14
CA THR A 767 -17.78 16.94 9.46
C THR A 767 -17.74 18.46 9.52
N THR A 768 -16.78 19.05 10.26
CA THR A 768 -16.62 20.50 10.32
C THR A 768 -16.39 21.12 8.93
N TRP A 769 -15.55 20.51 8.09
CA TRP A 769 -15.35 21.00 6.72
C TRP A 769 -16.59 20.82 5.84
N SER A 770 -17.36 19.75 6.01
CA SER A 770 -18.60 19.50 5.28
C SER A 770 -19.68 20.53 5.63
N GLU A 771 -19.91 20.78 6.91
CA GLU A 771 -20.89 21.78 7.40
C GLU A 771 -20.57 23.20 6.89
N LYS A 772 -19.27 23.50 6.71
CA LYS A 772 -18.81 24.78 6.15
C LYS A 772 -18.75 24.81 4.62
N GLY A 773 -19.18 23.76 3.93
CA GLY A 773 -19.12 23.67 2.47
C GLY A 773 -17.69 23.65 1.90
N ARG A 774 -16.70 23.23 2.72
CA ARG A 774 -15.28 23.10 2.34
C ARG A 774 -14.86 21.68 1.99
N PHE A 775 -15.73 20.70 2.22
CA PHE A 775 -15.55 19.31 1.81
C PHE A 775 -16.69 18.92 0.86
N VAL A 776 -16.34 18.35 -0.29
CA VAL A 776 -17.28 17.85 -1.30
C VAL A 776 -16.91 16.40 -1.58
N ALA A 777 -17.84 15.49 -1.33
CA ALA A 777 -17.71 14.08 -1.68
C ALA A 777 -18.37 13.83 -3.04
N THR A 778 -17.72 13.03 -3.89
CA THR A 778 -18.24 12.55 -5.18
C THR A 778 -18.25 11.03 -5.19
N GLU A 779 -18.99 10.40 -6.10
CA GLU A 779 -19.04 8.94 -6.19
C GLU A 779 -17.76 8.38 -6.81
N THR A 780 -17.14 9.14 -7.73
CA THR A 780 -15.92 8.74 -8.44
C THR A 780 -14.80 9.78 -8.37
N GLY A 781 -13.57 9.35 -8.63
CA GLY A 781 -12.41 10.24 -8.73
C GLY A 781 -12.46 11.17 -9.95
N GLU A 782 -13.10 10.75 -11.05
CA GLU A 782 -13.27 11.58 -12.24
C GLU A 782 -14.21 12.76 -11.98
N GLU A 783 -15.32 12.50 -11.27
CA GLU A 783 -16.22 13.55 -10.82
C GLU A 783 -15.51 14.53 -9.89
N ALA A 784 -14.65 14.05 -8.98
CA ALA A 784 -13.87 14.90 -8.10
C ALA A 784 -12.94 15.83 -8.89
N LEU A 785 -12.18 15.30 -9.85
CA LEU A 785 -11.25 16.09 -10.67
C LEU A 785 -11.99 17.10 -11.54
N THR A 786 -13.13 16.71 -12.12
CA THR A 786 -14.00 17.62 -12.89
C THR A 786 -14.54 18.74 -12.00
N ALA A 787 -15.01 18.41 -10.79
CA ALA A 787 -15.47 19.39 -9.81
C ALA A 787 -14.34 20.33 -9.35
N MET A 788 -13.11 19.83 -9.21
CA MET A 788 -11.92 20.63 -8.90
C MET A 788 -11.61 21.63 -10.00
N VAL A 789 -11.53 21.19 -11.27
CA VAL A 789 -11.29 22.07 -12.42
C VAL A 789 -12.41 23.11 -12.54
N ALA A 790 -13.67 22.71 -12.41
CA ALA A 790 -14.79 23.64 -12.45
C ALA A 790 -14.74 24.68 -11.31
N THR A 791 -14.31 24.28 -10.12
CA THR A 791 -14.11 25.19 -8.98
C THR A 791 -12.97 26.15 -9.22
N TRP A 792 -11.83 25.64 -9.72
CA TRP A 792 -10.68 26.45 -10.10
C TRP A 792 -11.03 27.48 -11.19
N MET A 793 -11.79 27.07 -12.21
CA MET A 793 -12.31 27.96 -13.25
C MET A 793 -13.17 29.08 -12.65
N ARG A 794 -14.14 28.72 -11.78
CA ARG A 794 -15.01 29.71 -11.13
C ARG A 794 -14.22 30.70 -10.27
N GLN A 795 -13.20 30.24 -9.54
CA GLN A 795 -12.35 31.10 -8.72
C GLN A 795 -11.44 32.00 -9.56
N ARG A 796 -11.08 31.59 -10.77
CA ARG A 796 -10.36 32.43 -11.75
C ARG A 796 -11.24 33.51 -12.38
N CYS A 797 -12.52 33.24 -12.57
CA CYS A 797 -13.45 34.19 -13.19
C CYS A 797 -13.52 35.49 -12.37
N GLY A 798 -13.06 36.60 -12.97
CA GLY A 798 -13.03 37.91 -12.33
C GLY A 798 -11.64 38.52 -12.17
N SER A 799 -10.55 37.78 -12.48
CA SER A 799 -9.22 38.38 -12.56
C SER A 799 -9.13 39.37 -13.74
N PRO A 800 -8.65 40.62 -13.53
CA PRO A 800 -8.45 41.58 -14.61
C PRO A 800 -7.41 41.14 -15.65
N ASP A 801 -6.48 40.26 -15.24
CA ASP A 801 -5.43 39.70 -16.08
C ASP A 801 -5.47 38.16 -15.98
N PRO A 802 -5.70 37.45 -17.10
CA PRO A 802 -5.75 35.98 -17.14
C PRO A 802 -4.37 35.31 -16.96
N HIS A 803 -3.28 36.09 -17.03
CA HIS A 803 -1.91 35.60 -16.81
C HIS A 803 -1.36 35.98 -15.43
N ALA A 804 -2.06 36.83 -14.68
CA ALA A 804 -1.67 37.15 -13.32
C ALA A 804 -1.79 35.93 -12.42
N GLU A 805 -0.82 35.76 -11.53
CA GLU A 805 -0.89 34.78 -10.45
C GLU A 805 -2.09 35.08 -9.55
N ILE A 806 -3.06 34.17 -9.49
CA ILE A 806 -4.15 34.27 -8.51
C ILE A 806 -3.69 33.55 -7.24
N ARG A 807 -3.19 34.36 -6.29
CA ARG A 807 -2.73 33.84 -5.00
C ARG A 807 -3.82 33.01 -4.32
N GLY A 808 -3.45 31.81 -3.90
CA GLY A 808 -4.33 30.90 -3.14
C GLY A 808 -5.20 29.97 -3.97
N VAL A 809 -5.09 29.98 -5.31
CA VAL A 809 -5.85 29.10 -6.20
C VAL A 809 -4.92 28.05 -6.81
N ILE A 810 -4.75 26.92 -6.11
CA ILE A 810 -3.91 25.78 -6.51
C ILE A 810 -4.75 24.51 -6.42
N MET A 811 -4.67 23.65 -7.44
CA MET A 811 -5.22 22.30 -7.38
C MET A 811 -4.11 21.33 -6.94
N LEU A 812 -4.39 20.50 -5.94
CA LEU A 812 -3.47 19.49 -5.41
C LEU A 812 -4.11 18.12 -5.52
N ALA A 813 -3.30 17.11 -5.79
CA ALA A 813 -3.76 15.74 -5.89
C ALA A 813 -2.71 14.77 -5.35
N ALA A 814 -3.12 13.52 -5.07
CA ALA A 814 -2.28 12.55 -4.39
C ALA A 814 -1.24 11.90 -5.32
N THR A 815 -1.47 11.90 -6.62
CA THR A 815 -0.61 11.23 -7.62
C THR A 815 -0.20 12.18 -8.74
N ASN A 816 0.98 11.96 -9.33
CA ASN A 816 1.49 12.78 -10.45
C ASN A 816 0.53 12.78 -11.63
N GLU A 817 -0.12 11.65 -11.86
CA GLU A 817 -1.09 11.51 -12.93
C GLU A 817 -2.37 12.34 -12.75
N GLN A 818 -2.89 12.44 -11.52
CA GLN A 818 -3.97 13.39 -11.24
C GLN A 818 -3.55 14.82 -11.54
N VAL A 819 -2.31 15.15 -11.15
CA VAL A 819 -1.74 16.47 -11.41
C VAL A 819 -1.66 16.73 -12.90
N ASP A 820 -1.22 15.76 -13.70
CA ASP A 820 -1.17 15.86 -15.16
C ASP A 820 -2.57 16.07 -15.77
N ARG A 821 -3.59 15.30 -15.35
CA ARG A 821 -4.96 15.49 -15.84
C ARG A 821 -5.56 16.84 -15.47
N LEU A 822 -5.33 17.30 -14.24
CA LEU A 822 -5.75 18.63 -13.80
C LEU A 822 -5.05 19.72 -14.61
N ASN A 823 -3.76 19.54 -14.91
CA ASN A 823 -2.97 20.45 -15.74
C ASN A 823 -3.46 20.47 -17.19
N ASP A 824 -3.71 19.31 -17.80
CA ASP A 824 -4.21 19.19 -19.17
C ASP A 824 -5.59 19.85 -19.31
N ALA A 825 -6.50 19.56 -18.38
CA ALA A 825 -7.82 20.19 -18.34
C ALA A 825 -7.72 21.71 -18.16
N ALA A 826 -6.89 22.18 -17.23
CA ALA A 826 -6.65 23.60 -17.02
C ALA A 826 -6.04 24.26 -18.27
N GLN A 827 -5.06 23.63 -18.92
CA GLN A 827 -4.45 24.13 -20.16
C GLN A 827 -5.44 24.19 -21.31
N ALA A 828 -6.27 23.15 -21.50
CA ALA A 828 -7.30 23.13 -22.53
C ALA A 828 -8.33 24.27 -22.34
N VAL A 829 -8.75 24.51 -21.10
CA VAL A 829 -9.63 25.64 -20.76
C VAL A 829 -8.97 26.97 -21.09
N ARG A 830 -7.70 27.17 -20.70
CA ARG A 830 -6.95 28.40 -20.99
C ARG A 830 -6.71 28.61 -22.49
N ALA A 831 -6.44 27.53 -23.22
CA ALA A 831 -6.30 27.56 -24.67
C ALA A 831 -7.60 27.99 -25.35
N ALA A 832 -8.73 27.40 -24.96
CA ALA A 832 -10.05 27.74 -25.49
C ALA A 832 -10.44 29.21 -25.18
N ALA A 833 -9.97 29.75 -24.05
CA ALA A 833 -10.15 31.15 -23.68
C ALA A 833 -9.16 32.12 -24.37
N GLY A 834 -8.21 31.62 -25.18
CA GLY A 834 -7.21 32.45 -25.87
C GLY A 834 -6.10 32.98 -24.96
N GLU A 835 -5.92 32.40 -23.78
CA GLU A 835 -4.98 32.86 -22.74
C GLU A 835 -3.61 32.20 -22.83
N LEU A 836 -3.42 31.27 -23.76
CA LEU A 836 -2.13 30.64 -24.03
C LEU A 836 -1.57 31.21 -25.33
N GLY A 837 -0.29 31.59 -25.30
CA GLY A 837 0.41 32.07 -26.50
C GLY A 837 0.66 30.96 -27.52
N ALA A 838 1.25 31.32 -28.66
CA ALA A 838 1.65 30.33 -29.67
C ALA A 838 2.60 29.27 -29.07
N GLY A 839 2.32 27.99 -29.34
CA GLY A 839 3.18 26.89 -28.93
C GLY A 839 4.59 27.08 -29.47
N ARG A 840 5.59 26.86 -28.61
CA ARG A 840 7.01 26.85 -28.97
C ARG A 840 7.57 25.47 -28.69
N SER A 841 8.13 24.83 -29.69
CA SER A 841 8.92 23.61 -29.53
C SER A 841 10.37 24.00 -29.27
N TYR A 842 10.98 23.39 -28.25
CA TYR A 842 12.40 23.53 -27.96
C TYR A 842 13.05 22.16 -28.14
N ASP A 843 14.20 22.11 -28.81
CA ASP A 843 15.06 20.93 -28.77
C ASP A 843 15.68 20.83 -27.38
N VAL A 844 15.08 20.02 -26.52
CA VAL A 844 15.72 19.61 -25.27
C VAL A 844 16.82 18.61 -25.62
N ARG A 845 18.07 18.92 -25.26
CA ARG A 845 19.16 17.94 -25.28
C ARG A 845 18.86 16.89 -24.20
N ALA A 846 18.12 15.85 -24.57
CA ALA A 846 18.13 14.58 -23.88
C ALA A 846 18.79 13.57 -24.81
N GLY A 847 19.93 13.04 -24.37
CA GLY A 847 20.61 11.92 -25.01
C GLY A 847 19.86 10.62 -24.78
#